data_AF-A0A6J1MLB7-F1
#
_entry.id   AF-A0A6J1MLB7-F1
#
_cell.length_a   1.000
_cell.length_b   1.000
_cell.length_c   1.000
_cell.angle_alpha   90.00
_cell.angle_beta   90.00
_cell.angle_gamma   90.00
#
_symmetry.space_group_name_H-M   'P 1'
#
loop_
_entity.id
_entity.type
_entity.pdbx_description
1 polymer ?
#
loop_
_entity_poly.entity_id
_entity_poly.type
_entity_poly.pdbx_seq_one_letter_code
_entity_poly.pdbx_strand_id
1 'polypeptide(L)'
;MDISPDNGAYQEFKDFSKEVKKTKEDIGLVGTRKPSRRKHEHTKADCHVVVSTAAVRPKPLKAEGKKLRKKLLEFEQENQTLSKTITDKNQEISALKRSVDSLNEVLNSVPIDELRCNSSIAGTKILELSKKNRQMRAELEQYKNRINKKDVQIEKLEKEVKANEEKLLQNGEQLKKGTATEELQAKINSMQQKLFETRNKNTELQNQLKLAHKCLQHEVGEAVNVNILSNNLNQANWRGRAQQILSLQQKLQELKARLDSYESGAGERADFMPLPLGSDLEIGSTTSLKLTPRGVKALHSPGRNSSSVSLGAGDAGGATFDRFTPGVRKSEILHRAKVETMEKEIAALQTQLDEQRSRNLALKVRNKTLNEDMLKYKTRLNELEEMSDCNGVNANTMNDKLNRQRIQYETRLEDMRIDVLRMGEERDTAKRQMEELSGMNLELETVLKQKDCDIQSLQDMVKKLETDLRAVTGGFLFSCREFRKEEFVGILDALEVEKNQMMLLNKTLDERLAAERVKNDSSIDVIAKQKTRIARMEAKIRELEKDLDVQTDRKKRTQRITEYANALGRTPLTGSINSFSFDNQSQCSSISSLNSVAGVEPKIEDMKNQLELANEKITMLTEKLEYLTVEKRADAKFFEETMLNSKNIILDTILGSRGDVSQTVNKAEGQLELPIINSA
;
A
#
# COMPACT_ATOMS: atom_id res chain seq x y z
N MET A 1 10.22 -40.31 -32.00
CA MET A 1 9.43 -41.39 -31.38
C MET A 1 8.61 -40.74 -30.29
N ASP A 2 7.52 -40.05 -30.59
CA ASP A 2 6.37 -40.39 -31.47
C ASP A 2 5.43 -41.40 -30.76
N ILE A 3 4.10 -41.23 -30.73
CA ILE A 3 3.25 -40.21 -31.40
C ILE A 3 1.99 -39.90 -30.58
N SER A 4 1.34 -38.78 -30.90
CA SER A 4 -0.07 -38.44 -30.61
C SER A 4 -0.73 -38.06 -31.95
N PRO A 5 -2.07 -38.07 -32.14
CA PRO A 5 -3.10 -37.85 -31.12
C PRO A 5 -4.33 -38.80 -31.17
N ASP A 6 -5.29 -38.52 -30.29
CA ASP A 6 -6.67 -39.03 -30.29
C ASP A 6 -7.54 -38.33 -31.37
N ASN A 7 -8.66 -38.94 -31.79
CA ASN A 7 -9.47 -38.45 -32.91
C ASN A 7 -10.95 -38.94 -32.86
N GLY A 8 -11.88 -38.04 -32.55
CA GLY A 8 -13.34 -38.26 -32.62
C GLY A 8 -14.09 -36.96 -32.94
N ALA A 9 -14.60 -36.76 -34.15
CA ALA A 9 -15.84 -37.34 -34.71
C ALA A 9 -17.13 -36.59 -34.28
N TYR A 10 -17.42 -35.51 -35.00
CA TYR A 10 -18.75 -34.86 -35.04
C TYR A 10 -19.46 -35.26 -36.35
N GLN A 11 -20.75 -35.62 -36.30
CA GLN A 11 -21.60 -35.64 -37.50
C GLN A 11 -23.05 -35.23 -37.17
N GLU A 12 -23.64 -34.52 -38.14
CA GLU A 12 -24.96 -33.90 -38.17
C GLU A 12 -26.16 -34.75 -37.70
N PHE A 13 -27.20 -34.04 -37.24
CA PHE A 13 -28.55 -34.26 -37.76
C PHE A 13 -29.21 -32.93 -38.11
N LYS A 14 -30.22 -32.95 -39.00
CA LYS A 14 -30.72 -31.79 -39.75
C LYS A 14 -32.24 -31.59 -39.64
N ASP A 15 -32.65 -30.37 -39.98
CA ASP A 15 -33.97 -29.94 -40.49
C ASP A 15 -35.24 -30.22 -39.67
N PHE A 16 -35.96 -29.14 -39.33
CA PHE A 16 -37.28 -28.88 -39.94
C PHE A 16 -37.72 -27.42 -39.73
N SER A 17 -37.95 -26.66 -40.81
CA SER A 17 -38.62 -25.35 -40.73
C SER A 17 -39.16 -24.88 -42.08
N LYS A 18 -40.48 -24.70 -42.19
CA LYS A 18 -41.26 -24.04 -43.27
C LYS A 18 -42.75 -24.03 -42.86
N GLU A 19 -43.67 -23.21 -43.38
CA GLU A 19 -43.62 -21.87 -43.99
C GLU A 19 -45.08 -21.45 -44.29
N VAL A 20 -45.55 -20.31 -43.77
CA VAL A 20 -46.76 -19.63 -44.29
C VAL A 20 -46.59 -18.12 -44.23
N LYS A 21 -46.79 -17.43 -45.37
CA LYS A 21 -46.99 -15.98 -45.47
C LYS A 21 -48.41 -15.69 -45.92
N LYS A 22 -49.02 -14.61 -45.42
CA LYS A 22 -49.86 -13.75 -46.27
C LYS A 22 -50.00 -12.33 -45.71
N THR A 23 -49.82 -11.35 -46.57
CA THR A 23 -50.12 -9.92 -46.35
C THR A 23 -51.31 -9.50 -47.20
N LYS A 24 -52.05 -8.47 -46.75
CA LYS A 24 -52.67 -7.48 -47.64
C LYS A 24 -53.19 -6.24 -46.90
N GLU A 25 -52.98 -5.08 -47.51
CA GLU A 25 -53.76 -3.84 -47.32
C GLU A 25 -55.16 -3.96 -48.02
N ASP A 26 -56.10 -3.02 -47.99
CA ASP A 26 -55.96 -1.56 -47.89
C ASP A 26 -57.25 -0.77 -47.53
N ILE A 27 -57.06 0.52 -47.18
CA ILE A 27 -57.93 1.73 -47.11
C ILE A 27 -59.48 1.63 -47.22
N GLY A 28 -60.18 2.38 -46.34
CA GLY A 28 -61.60 2.79 -46.48
C GLY A 28 -61.97 4.03 -45.62
N LEU A 29 -62.54 5.08 -46.23
CA LEU A 29 -62.50 6.49 -45.72
C LEU A 29 -63.88 7.05 -45.25
N VAL A 30 -63.88 8.16 -44.48
CA VAL A 30 -65.01 9.06 -44.08
C VAL A 30 -65.91 8.59 -42.90
N GLY A 31 -66.37 9.43 -41.94
CA GLY A 31 -65.98 10.81 -41.58
C GLY A 31 -67.01 11.67 -40.79
N THR A 32 -66.54 12.58 -39.91
CA THR A 32 -67.25 13.71 -39.22
C THR A 32 -68.30 13.32 -38.13
N ARG A 33 -68.45 13.94 -36.93
CA ARG A 33 -68.69 15.37 -36.55
C ARG A 33 -68.51 15.65 -35.02
N LYS A 34 -68.52 16.94 -34.66
CA LYS A 34 -68.67 17.59 -33.32
C LYS A 34 -69.55 18.87 -33.54
N PRO A 35 -69.92 19.71 -32.54
CA PRO A 35 -70.34 19.49 -31.14
C PRO A 35 -71.60 20.33 -30.73
N SER A 36 -72.11 20.19 -29.49
CA SER A 36 -72.71 21.26 -28.62
C SER A 36 -73.32 20.62 -27.35
N ARG A 37 -73.39 21.17 -26.12
CA ARG A 37 -73.14 22.47 -25.44
C ARG A 37 -74.44 23.11 -24.91
N ARG A 38 -74.53 23.29 -23.56
CA ARG A 38 -75.49 24.04 -22.70
C ARG A 38 -75.98 23.13 -21.54
N LYS A 39 -76.35 23.61 -20.34
CA LYS A 39 -76.04 24.84 -19.56
C LYS A 39 -76.67 24.69 -18.16
N HIS A 40 -76.05 25.17 -17.08
CA HIS A 40 -76.76 25.94 -16.04
C HIS A 40 -75.79 26.81 -15.22
N GLU A 41 -76.31 27.60 -14.27
CA GLU A 41 -75.66 28.79 -13.68
C GLU A 41 -75.92 28.88 -12.16
N HIS A 42 -75.07 29.61 -11.42
CA HIS A 42 -75.46 30.34 -10.21
C HIS A 42 -74.48 31.51 -9.91
N THR A 43 -74.87 32.41 -8.99
CA THR A 43 -74.32 33.77 -8.80
C THR A 43 -74.28 34.16 -7.31
N LYS A 44 -73.64 35.25 -6.86
CA LYS A 44 -72.94 36.34 -7.60
C LYS A 44 -71.42 36.40 -7.30
N ALA A 45 -70.74 37.38 -6.69
CA ALA A 45 -71.05 38.69 -6.07
C ALA A 45 -69.86 39.67 -6.26
N ASP A 46 -70.06 40.97 -5.98
CA ASP A 46 -69.12 42.05 -6.38
C ASP A 46 -68.30 42.63 -5.22
N CYS A 47 -67.12 43.18 -5.54
CA CYS A 47 -66.58 44.38 -4.90
C CYS A 47 -65.67 45.14 -5.89
N HIS A 48 -65.67 46.47 -5.84
CA HIS A 48 -64.99 47.32 -6.83
C HIS A 48 -64.39 48.54 -6.12
N VAL A 49 -63.09 48.80 -6.31
CA VAL A 49 -62.39 50.01 -5.82
C VAL A 49 -61.57 50.62 -6.96
N VAL A 50 -61.40 51.94 -6.95
CA VAL A 50 -60.88 52.77 -8.06
C VAL A 50 -59.85 53.78 -7.50
N VAL A 51 -59.16 54.52 -8.39
CA VAL A 51 -58.11 55.57 -8.20
C VAL A 51 -56.71 55.01 -8.49
N SER A 52 -56.15 55.07 -9.70
CA SER A 52 -55.81 56.22 -10.61
C SER A 52 -54.44 56.84 -10.34
N THR A 53 -53.50 56.76 -11.30
CA THR A 53 -52.86 57.91 -12.00
C THR A 53 -51.66 57.51 -12.88
N ALA A 54 -51.31 58.41 -13.80
CA ALA A 54 -50.03 58.54 -14.54
C ALA A 54 -49.57 57.43 -15.50
N ALA A 55 -49.10 57.84 -16.69
CA ALA A 55 -48.56 56.95 -17.73
C ALA A 55 -47.13 57.37 -18.13
N VAL A 56 -46.22 56.40 -18.21
CA VAL A 56 -44.86 56.55 -18.79
C VAL A 56 -44.58 55.34 -19.71
N ARG A 57 -43.77 55.55 -20.76
CA ARG A 57 -43.59 54.59 -21.86
C ARG A 57 -42.89 53.27 -21.46
N PRO A 58 -43.19 52.14 -22.14
CA PRO A 58 -42.71 50.82 -21.74
C PRO A 58 -41.23 50.55 -22.09
N LYS A 59 -40.50 49.90 -21.18
CA LYS A 59 -39.24 49.17 -21.45
C LYS A 59 -39.50 47.64 -21.43
N PRO A 60 -38.81 46.83 -22.26
CA PRO A 60 -39.26 45.47 -22.57
C PRO A 60 -38.74 44.37 -21.60
N LEU A 61 -39.29 44.27 -20.39
CA LEU A 61 -39.00 43.16 -19.45
C LEU A 61 -39.78 41.85 -19.76
N LYS A 62 -39.82 41.43 -21.03
CA LYS A 62 -40.52 40.21 -21.47
C LYS A 62 -39.82 38.89 -21.07
N ALA A 63 -38.63 38.95 -20.47
CA ALA A 63 -37.89 37.78 -19.98
C ALA A 63 -38.32 37.35 -18.57
N GLU A 64 -38.45 38.29 -17.63
CA GLU A 64 -38.71 37.96 -16.22
C GLU A 64 -40.15 37.50 -15.97
N GLY A 65 -41.14 38.13 -16.62
CA GLY A 65 -42.54 37.70 -16.54
C GLY A 65 -42.77 36.25 -17.02
N LYS A 66 -41.88 35.72 -17.89
CA LYS A 66 -41.88 34.29 -18.25
C LYS A 66 -41.25 33.42 -17.16
N LYS A 67 -40.13 33.85 -16.57
CA LYS A 67 -39.47 33.15 -15.45
C LYS A 67 -40.37 33.06 -14.22
N LEU A 68 -41.07 34.14 -13.85
CA LEU A 68 -42.02 34.14 -12.73
C LEU A 68 -43.22 33.22 -13.00
N ARG A 69 -43.80 33.24 -14.21
CA ARG A 69 -44.89 32.32 -14.57
C ARG A 69 -44.46 30.85 -14.58
N LYS A 70 -43.21 30.54 -14.95
CA LYS A 70 -42.65 29.19 -14.83
C LYS A 70 -42.53 28.77 -13.36
N LYS A 71 -41.95 29.61 -12.50
CA LYS A 71 -41.86 29.37 -11.05
C LYS A 71 -43.22 29.19 -10.38
N LEU A 72 -44.24 29.95 -10.80
CA LEU A 72 -45.58 29.84 -10.25
C LEU A 72 -46.22 28.48 -10.60
N LEU A 73 -46.07 28.02 -11.85
CA LEU A 73 -46.46 26.65 -12.25
C LEU A 73 -45.66 25.56 -11.53
N GLU A 74 -44.36 25.76 -11.33
CA GLU A 74 -43.50 24.83 -10.57
C GLU A 74 -43.98 24.70 -9.12
N PHE A 75 -44.25 25.81 -8.43
CA PHE A 75 -44.82 25.80 -7.08
C PHE A 75 -46.25 25.26 -7.03
N GLU A 76 -47.09 25.50 -8.05
CA GLU A 76 -48.45 24.95 -8.12
C GLU A 76 -48.43 23.43 -8.31
N GLN A 77 -47.52 22.92 -9.14
CA GLN A 77 -47.27 21.49 -9.30
C GLN A 77 -46.67 20.85 -8.05
N GLU A 78 -45.73 21.52 -7.37
CA GLU A 78 -45.14 21.09 -6.11
C GLU A 78 -46.21 21.01 -5.01
N ASN A 79 -47.07 22.03 -4.88
CA ASN A 79 -48.14 22.06 -3.89
C ASN A 79 -49.22 21.00 -4.16
N GLN A 80 -49.56 20.73 -5.43
CA GLN A 80 -50.42 19.59 -5.79
C GLN A 80 -49.77 18.24 -5.41
N THR A 81 -48.46 18.11 -5.61
CA THR A 81 -47.70 16.89 -5.25
C THR A 81 -47.66 16.69 -3.74
N LEU A 82 -47.34 17.73 -2.97
CA LEU A 82 -47.35 17.74 -1.51
C LEU A 82 -48.75 17.43 -0.95
N SER A 83 -49.80 18.06 -1.49
CA SER A 83 -51.18 17.76 -1.10
C SER A 83 -51.53 16.30 -1.33
N LYS A 84 -51.10 15.69 -2.45
CA LYS A 84 -51.28 14.26 -2.70
C LYS A 84 -50.52 13.41 -1.67
N THR A 85 -49.24 13.69 -1.43
CA THR A 85 -48.43 12.96 -0.44
C THR A 85 -49.02 13.06 0.97
N ILE A 86 -49.62 14.19 1.34
CA ILE A 86 -50.34 14.37 2.60
C ILE A 86 -51.60 13.48 2.65
N THR A 87 -52.39 13.38 1.58
CA THR A 87 -53.53 12.44 1.54
C THR A 87 -53.08 10.98 1.60
N ASP A 88 -52.02 10.61 0.89
CA ASP A 88 -51.47 9.24 0.88
C ASP A 88 -50.97 8.86 2.30
N LYS A 89 -50.24 9.76 2.97
CA LYS A 89 -49.77 9.56 4.35
C LYS A 89 -50.90 9.56 5.39
N ASN A 90 -51.97 10.33 5.20
CA ASN A 90 -53.15 10.27 6.08
C ASN A 90 -53.91 8.94 5.92
N GLN A 91 -53.94 8.34 4.73
CA GLN A 91 -54.48 6.98 4.53
C GLN A 91 -53.61 5.92 5.22
N GLU A 92 -52.28 6.04 5.12
CA GLU A 92 -51.31 5.17 5.81
C GLU A 92 -51.49 5.23 7.34
N ILE A 93 -51.56 6.44 7.92
CA ILE A 93 -51.87 6.63 9.36
C ILE A 93 -53.23 6.01 9.73
N SER A 94 -54.23 6.10 8.86
CA SER A 94 -55.56 5.53 9.08
C SER A 94 -55.62 4.00 8.90
N ALA A 95 -54.64 3.40 8.21
CA ALA A 95 -54.44 1.95 8.17
C ALA A 95 -53.70 1.47 9.43
N LEU A 96 -52.63 2.17 9.81
CA LEU A 96 -51.84 1.87 11.01
C LEU A 96 -52.67 1.94 12.30
N LYS A 97 -53.54 2.95 12.43
CA LYS A 97 -54.49 3.04 13.56
C LYS A 97 -55.38 1.80 13.68
N ARG A 98 -56.07 1.43 12.60
CA ARG A 98 -56.91 0.21 12.55
C ARG A 98 -56.12 -1.07 12.87
N SER A 99 -54.84 -1.14 12.48
CA SER A 99 -53.97 -2.26 12.85
C SER A 99 -53.63 -2.27 14.34
N VAL A 100 -53.40 -1.12 14.97
CA VAL A 100 -53.20 -1.00 16.41
C VAL A 100 -54.48 -1.35 17.17
N ASP A 101 -55.63 -0.82 16.74
CA ASP A 101 -56.94 -1.10 17.35
C ASP A 101 -57.25 -2.61 17.30
N SER A 102 -57.00 -3.27 16.16
CA SER A 102 -57.16 -4.71 16.00
C SER A 102 -56.19 -5.54 16.86
N LEU A 103 -54.91 -5.14 16.98
CA LEU A 103 -53.99 -5.77 17.95
C LEU A 103 -54.47 -5.58 19.40
N ASN A 104 -55.12 -4.46 19.71
CA ASN A 104 -55.64 -4.17 21.03
C ASN A 104 -56.89 -5.02 21.34
N GLU A 105 -57.77 -5.25 20.37
CA GLU A 105 -58.86 -6.23 20.51
C GLU A 105 -58.34 -7.67 20.74
N VAL A 106 -57.31 -8.08 19.98
CA VAL A 106 -56.66 -9.40 20.19
C VAL A 106 -56.04 -9.48 21.59
N LEU A 107 -55.31 -8.45 22.03
CA LEU A 107 -54.68 -8.42 23.35
C LEU A 107 -55.70 -8.46 24.51
N ASN A 108 -56.88 -7.85 24.32
CA ASN A 108 -57.98 -7.88 25.29
C ASN A 108 -58.83 -9.17 25.23
N SER A 109 -58.74 -9.97 24.15
CA SER A 109 -59.50 -11.22 24.01
C SER A 109 -58.78 -12.48 24.52
N VAL A 110 -57.45 -12.44 24.66
CA VAL A 110 -56.66 -13.56 25.18
C VAL A 110 -56.78 -13.67 26.71
N PRO A 111 -57.15 -14.84 27.26
CA PRO A 111 -57.21 -15.06 28.71
C PRO A 111 -55.85 -14.82 29.41
N ILE A 112 -55.90 -14.22 30.59
CA ILE A 112 -54.70 -13.82 31.37
C ILE A 112 -53.74 -14.99 31.62
N ASP A 113 -54.24 -16.22 31.75
CA ASP A 113 -53.41 -17.40 32.00
C ASP A 113 -52.67 -17.90 30.76
N GLU A 114 -53.24 -17.76 29.55
CA GLU A 114 -52.50 -18.00 28.30
C GLU A 114 -51.43 -16.92 28.10
N LEU A 115 -51.75 -15.66 28.43
CA LEU A 115 -50.78 -14.56 28.45
C LEU A 115 -49.62 -14.84 29.42
N ARG A 116 -49.91 -15.42 30.59
CA ARG A 116 -48.92 -15.83 31.59
C ARG A 116 -48.02 -16.97 31.06
N CYS A 117 -48.59 -18.00 30.41
CA CYS A 117 -47.83 -19.06 29.77
C CYS A 117 -46.90 -18.52 28.66
N ASN A 118 -47.42 -17.65 27.79
CA ASN A 118 -46.63 -16.99 26.75
C ASN A 118 -45.51 -16.11 27.32
N SER A 119 -45.73 -15.44 28.47
CA SER A 119 -44.67 -14.67 29.14
C SER A 119 -43.49 -15.52 29.62
N SER A 120 -43.75 -16.78 30.02
CA SER A 120 -42.70 -17.75 30.41
C SER A 120 -41.87 -18.21 29.22
N ILE A 121 -42.53 -18.50 28.09
CA ILE A 121 -41.88 -18.87 26.82
C ILE A 121 -41.04 -17.70 26.30
N ALA A 122 -41.60 -16.49 26.30
CA ALA A 122 -40.90 -15.27 25.90
C ALA A 122 -39.69 -14.98 26.80
N GLY A 123 -39.84 -15.06 28.13
CA GLY A 123 -38.74 -14.89 29.09
C GLY A 123 -37.61 -15.91 28.88
N THR A 124 -37.96 -17.17 28.63
CA THR A 124 -37.01 -18.24 28.30
C THR A 124 -36.26 -17.93 27.00
N LYS A 125 -36.96 -17.50 25.94
CA LYS A 125 -36.34 -17.14 24.66
C LYS A 125 -35.48 -15.87 24.76
N ILE A 126 -35.89 -14.88 25.55
CA ILE A 126 -35.10 -13.68 25.84
C ILE A 126 -33.80 -14.05 26.58
N LEU A 127 -33.83 -14.98 27.53
CA LEU A 127 -32.64 -15.48 28.21
C LEU A 127 -31.71 -16.27 27.27
N GLU A 128 -32.26 -17.13 26.41
CA GLU A 128 -31.49 -17.87 25.39
C GLU A 128 -30.83 -16.92 24.38
N LEU A 129 -31.59 -15.97 23.83
CA LEU A 129 -31.10 -14.94 22.91
C LEU A 129 -30.09 -14.02 23.60
N SER A 130 -30.25 -13.71 24.89
CA SER A 130 -29.28 -12.94 25.67
C SER A 130 -27.96 -13.70 25.89
N LYS A 131 -28.03 -15.01 26.16
CA LYS A 131 -26.84 -15.89 26.20
C LYS A 131 -26.15 -15.93 24.83
N LYS A 132 -26.91 -16.13 23.74
CA LYS A 132 -26.37 -16.10 22.38
C LYS A 132 -25.78 -14.74 22.00
N ASN A 133 -26.39 -13.63 22.41
CA ASN A 133 -25.85 -12.28 22.17
C ASN A 133 -24.52 -12.04 22.92
N ARG A 134 -24.41 -12.50 24.18
CA ARG A 134 -23.14 -12.47 24.93
C ARG A 134 -22.07 -13.35 24.27
N GLN A 135 -22.42 -14.56 23.83
CA GLN A 135 -21.52 -15.46 23.14
C GLN A 135 -21.01 -14.86 21.81
N MET A 136 -21.92 -14.38 20.95
CA MET A 136 -21.56 -13.75 19.68
C MET A 136 -20.72 -12.48 19.88
N ARG A 137 -20.92 -11.72 20.98
CA ARG A 137 -20.03 -10.59 21.32
C ARG A 137 -18.62 -11.04 21.72
N ALA A 138 -18.49 -12.12 22.50
CA ALA A 138 -17.19 -12.69 22.85
C ALA A 138 -16.47 -13.26 21.62
N GLU A 139 -17.19 -13.92 20.72
CA GLU A 139 -16.66 -14.43 19.44
C GLU A 139 -16.24 -13.27 18.52
N LEU A 140 -17.09 -12.25 18.33
CA LEU A 140 -16.79 -11.06 17.54
C LEU A 140 -15.53 -10.35 18.06
N GLU A 141 -15.37 -10.23 19.38
CA GLU A 141 -14.18 -9.63 19.97
C GLU A 141 -12.92 -10.53 19.81
N GLN A 142 -13.07 -11.86 19.86
CA GLN A 142 -11.98 -12.77 19.45
C GLN A 142 -11.62 -12.62 17.97
N TYR A 143 -12.59 -12.46 17.07
CA TYR A 143 -12.35 -12.26 15.64
C TYR A 143 -11.66 -10.92 15.38
N LYS A 144 -12.08 -9.80 15.99
CA LYS A 144 -11.33 -8.54 15.97
C LYS A 144 -9.88 -8.71 16.44
N ASN A 145 -9.67 -9.41 17.56
CA ASN A 145 -8.32 -9.65 18.08
C ASN A 145 -7.48 -10.59 17.20
N ARG A 146 -8.09 -11.34 16.28
CA ARG A 146 -7.38 -12.07 15.20
C ARG A 146 -7.13 -11.18 13.98
N ILE A 147 -8.10 -10.35 13.60
CA ILE A 147 -8.03 -9.38 12.51
C ILE A 147 -6.94 -8.35 12.79
N ASN A 148 -6.96 -7.62 13.92
CA ASN A 148 -5.88 -6.68 14.28
C ASN A 148 -4.48 -7.31 14.28
N LYS A 149 -4.35 -8.59 14.65
CA LYS A 149 -3.06 -9.33 14.57
C LYS A 149 -2.63 -9.64 13.14
N LYS A 150 -3.58 -9.82 12.23
CA LYS A 150 -3.34 -9.96 10.80
C LYS A 150 -3.10 -8.62 10.13
N ASP A 151 -3.80 -7.56 10.51
CA ASP A 151 -3.57 -6.20 10.01
C ASP A 151 -2.16 -5.72 10.37
N VAL A 152 -1.71 -5.93 11.62
CA VAL A 152 -0.31 -5.65 12.02
C VAL A 152 0.70 -6.56 11.30
N GLN A 153 0.32 -7.79 10.93
CA GLN A 153 1.17 -8.65 10.10
C GLN A 153 1.25 -8.15 8.66
N ILE A 154 0.14 -7.66 8.10
CA ILE A 154 0.05 -7.04 6.76
C ILE A 154 0.85 -5.74 6.75
N GLU A 155 0.64 -4.83 7.69
CA GLU A 155 1.38 -3.56 7.81
C GLU A 155 2.90 -3.77 7.92
N LYS A 156 3.33 -4.85 8.58
CA LYS A 156 4.75 -5.26 8.62
C LYS A 156 5.24 -5.76 7.25
N LEU A 157 4.47 -6.60 6.57
CA LEU A 157 4.80 -7.11 5.23
C LEU A 157 4.78 -6.00 4.18
N GLU A 158 3.84 -5.05 4.25
CA GLU A 158 3.79 -3.86 3.40
C GLU A 158 5.00 -2.95 3.61
N LYS A 159 5.45 -2.76 4.86
CA LYS A 159 6.71 -2.05 5.16
C LYS A 159 7.93 -2.80 4.63
N GLU A 160 7.95 -4.13 4.69
CA GLU A 160 9.04 -4.96 4.14
C GLU A 160 9.05 -4.96 2.61
N VAL A 161 7.88 -5.05 1.95
CA VAL A 161 7.72 -4.90 0.50
C VAL A 161 8.14 -3.51 0.07
N LYS A 162 7.64 -2.44 0.70
CA LYS A 162 8.02 -1.06 0.37
C LYS A 162 9.52 -0.79 0.57
N ALA A 163 10.12 -1.29 1.65
CA ALA A 163 11.57 -1.20 1.87
C ALA A 163 12.38 -2.06 0.88
N ASN A 164 11.75 -3.05 0.22
CA ASN A 164 12.35 -3.82 -0.86
C ASN A 164 12.15 -3.13 -2.23
N GLU A 165 10.99 -2.49 -2.47
CA GLU A 165 10.74 -1.64 -3.63
C GLU A 165 11.65 -0.41 -3.63
N GLU A 166 11.88 0.25 -2.49
CA GLU A 166 12.83 1.36 -2.38
C GLU A 166 14.27 0.91 -2.73
N LYS A 167 14.69 -0.31 -2.32
CA LYS A 167 15.97 -0.91 -2.75
C LYS A 167 15.96 -1.27 -4.25
N LEU A 168 14.86 -1.79 -4.77
CA LEU A 168 14.72 -2.18 -6.17
C LEU A 168 14.67 -0.95 -7.10
N LEU A 169 14.11 0.17 -6.64
CA LEU A 169 14.12 1.47 -7.29
C LEU A 169 15.50 2.11 -7.20
N GLN A 170 16.20 2.02 -6.07
CA GLN A 170 17.57 2.52 -5.92
C GLN A 170 18.57 1.76 -6.82
N ASN A 171 18.43 0.43 -6.94
CA ASN A 171 19.12 -0.38 -7.95
C ASN A 171 18.60 -0.10 -9.38
N GLY A 172 17.31 0.24 -9.52
CA GLY A 172 16.64 0.48 -10.79
C GLY A 172 16.98 1.82 -11.44
N GLU A 173 17.21 2.88 -10.67
CA GLU A 173 17.71 4.17 -11.16
C GLU A 173 19.17 4.05 -11.63
N GLN A 174 19.98 3.23 -10.96
CA GLN A 174 21.33 2.86 -11.42
C GLN A 174 21.32 2.09 -12.75
N LEU A 175 20.18 1.46 -13.10
CA LEU A 175 19.96 0.73 -14.36
C LEU A 175 19.20 1.52 -15.43
N LYS A 176 18.49 2.60 -15.04
CA LYS A 176 17.64 3.42 -15.94
C LYS A 176 18.23 4.79 -16.31
N LYS A 177 19.27 5.27 -15.62
CA LYS A 177 20.19 6.22 -16.25
C LYS A 177 21.00 5.49 -17.32
N GLY A 178 21.22 6.15 -18.46
CA GLY A 178 22.00 5.60 -19.58
C GLY A 178 23.46 5.24 -19.23
N THR A 179 23.93 5.69 -18.06
CA THR A 179 25.27 5.48 -17.49
C THR A 179 25.78 4.05 -17.66
N ALA A 180 25.02 3.00 -17.37
CA ALA A 180 25.54 1.63 -17.51
C ALA A 180 25.96 1.30 -18.95
N THR A 181 25.17 1.70 -19.95
CA THR A 181 25.45 1.44 -21.37
C THR A 181 26.43 2.45 -21.96
N GLU A 182 26.31 3.73 -21.58
CA GLU A 182 27.19 4.82 -22.03
C GLU A 182 28.60 4.71 -21.42
N GLU A 183 28.73 4.30 -20.16
CA GLU A 183 30.03 4.00 -19.54
C GLU A 183 30.65 2.75 -20.14
N LEU A 184 29.88 1.70 -20.44
CA LEU A 184 30.40 0.54 -21.18
C LEU A 184 30.88 0.95 -22.57
N GLN A 185 30.13 1.75 -23.31
CA GLN A 185 30.54 2.24 -24.63
C GLN A 185 31.75 3.18 -24.55
N ALA A 186 31.79 4.10 -23.59
CA ALA A 186 32.93 4.98 -23.35
C ALA A 186 34.19 4.20 -22.90
N LYS A 187 34.02 3.14 -22.13
CA LYS A 187 35.09 2.23 -21.70
C LYS A 187 35.59 1.36 -22.84
N ILE A 188 34.71 0.88 -23.73
CA ILE A 188 35.08 0.23 -25.01
C ILE A 188 35.88 1.20 -25.88
N ASN A 189 35.39 2.42 -26.10
CA ASN A 189 36.07 3.45 -26.89
C ASN A 189 37.43 3.82 -26.27
N SER A 190 37.51 3.97 -24.94
CA SER A 190 38.77 4.24 -24.21
C SER A 190 39.76 3.06 -24.29
N MET A 191 39.27 1.82 -24.25
CA MET A 191 40.12 0.64 -24.47
C MET A 191 40.62 0.56 -25.91
N GLN A 192 39.77 0.84 -26.91
CA GLN A 192 40.18 0.89 -28.32
C GLN A 192 41.23 1.97 -28.58
N GLN A 193 41.02 3.18 -28.03
CA GLN A 193 41.97 4.29 -28.07
C GLN A 193 43.33 3.88 -27.46
N LYS A 194 43.33 3.29 -26.26
CA LYS A 194 44.56 2.76 -25.63
C LYS A 194 45.21 1.63 -26.44
N LEU A 195 44.44 0.79 -27.11
CA LEU A 195 44.96 -0.26 -27.99
C LEU A 195 45.66 0.35 -29.22
N PHE A 196 45.08 1.39 -29.82
CA PHE A 196 45.65 2.11 -30.94
C PHE A 196 46.94 2.85 -30.54
N GLU A 197 46.93 3.57 -29.41
CA GLU A 197 48.12 4.20 -28.83
C GLU A 197 49.23 3.18 -28.52
N THR A 198 48.88 2.01 -27.99
CA THR A 198 49.84 0.93 -27.69
C THR A 198 50.41 0.32 -28.97
N ARG A 199 49.58 0.13 -30.02
CA ARG A 199 50.01 -0.33 -31.34
C ARG A 199 50.96 0.67 -32.01
N ASN A 200 50.68 1.96 -31.89
CA ASN A 200 51.53 3.03 -32.42
C ASN A 200 52.85 3.12 -31.64
N LYS A 201 52.82 3.06 -30.30
CA LYS A 201 54.04 2.97 -29.46
C LYS A 201 54.88 1.73 -29.76
N ASN A 202 54.26 0.58 -30.01
CA ASN A 202 54.99 -0.64 -30.41
C ASN A 202 55.65 -0.46 -31.79
N THR A 203 54.94 0.16 -32.74
CA THR A 203 55.47 0.46 -34.09
C THR A 203 56.63 1.47 -34.03
N GLU A 204 56.52 2.49 -33.19
CA GLU A 204 57.59 3.45 -32.94
C GLU A 204 58.81 2.80 -32.27
N LEU A 205 58.61 1.96 -31.24
CA LEU A 205 59.69 1.18 -30.62
C LEU A 205 60.36 0.22 -31.63
N GLN A 206 59.61 -0.38 -32.56
CA GLN A 206 60.19 -1.15 -33.66
C GLN A 206 61.02 -0.29 -34.62
N ASN A 207 60.62 0.96 -34.87
CA ASN A 207 61.39 1.88 -35.70
C ASN A 207 62.66 2.37 -34.99
N GLN A 208 62.58 2.68 -33.70
CA GLN A 208 63.73 3.00 -32.84
C GLN A 208 64.69 1.81 -32.72
N LEU A 209 64.18 0.57 -32.61
CA LEU A 209 65.01 -0.64 -32.62
C LEU A 209 65.72 -0.84 -33.97
N LYS A 210 65.03 -0.64 -35.10
CA LYS A 210 65.64 -0.64 -36.44
C LYS A 210 66.70 0.45 -36.60
N LEU A 211 66.47 1.64 -36.03
CA LEU A 211 67.43 2.74 -36.03
C LEU A 211 68.66 2.41 -35.16
N ALA A 212 68.45 1.89 -33.95
CA ALA A 212 69.52 1.43 -33.08
C ALA A 212 70.36 0.32 -33.74
N HIS A 213 69.73 -0.65 -34.42
CA HIS A 213 70.44 -1.65 -35.22
C HIS A 213 71.28 -1.02 -36.34
N LYS A 214 70.79 0.02 -37.03
CA LYS A 214 71.59 0.75 -38.04
C LYS A 214 72.76 1.51 -37.43
N CYS A 215 72.55 2.21 -36.31
CA CYS A 215 73.62 2.91 -35.59
C CYS A 215 74.71 1.93 -35.12
N LEU A 216 74.30 0.79 -34.55
CA LEU A 216 75.21 -0.30 -34.20
C LEU A 216 75.92 -0.85 -35.45
N GLN A 217 75.24 -1.05 -36.57
CA GLN A 217 75.88 -1.53 -37.81
C GLN A 217 76.93 -0.54 -38.35
N HIS A 218 76.76 0.77 -38.20
CA HIS A 218 77.80 1.76 -38.58
C HIS A 218 79.00 1.80 -37.59
N GLU A 219 78.77 1.56 -36.29
CA GLU A 219 79.82 1.37 -35.26
C GLU A 219 80.56 0.03 -35.37
N VAL A 220 79.87 -1.00 -35.85
CA VAL A 220 80.42 -2.35 -36.03
C VAL A 220 81.16 -2.48 -37.37
N GLY A 221 80.66 -1.80 -38.41
CA GLY A 221 81.10 -1.91 -39.80
C GLY A 221 80.03 -2.60 -40.65
N GLU A 222 79.72 -2.02 -41.81
CA GLU A 222 78.52 -2.34 -42.60
C GLU A 222 78.43 -3.80 -43.05
N ALA A 223 79.58 -4.46 -43.21
CA ALA A 223 79.70 -5.88 -43.60
C ALA A 223 79.40 -6.89 -42.47
N VAL A 224 79.10 -6.45 -41.25
CA VAL A 224 78.91 -7.33 -40.08
C VAL A 224 77.46 -7.34 -39.62
N ASN A 225 76.85 -8.52 -39.59
CA ASN A 225 75.48 -8.71 -39.11
C ASN A 225 75.44 -8.82 -37.57
N VAL A 226 74.76 -7.85 -36.93
CA VAL A 226 74.66 -7.73 -35.46
C VAL A 226 74.08 -9.00 -34.80
N ASN A 227 73.18 -9.73 -35.47
CA ASN A 227 72.60 -10.97 -34.94
C ASN A 227 73.66 -12.08 -34.79
N ILE A 228 74.69 -12.09 -35.65
CA ILE A 228 75.79 -13.06 -35.58
C ILE A 228 76.69 -12.77 -34.36
N LEU A 229 76.90 -11.49 -34.03
CA LEU A 229 77.63 -11.10 -32.82
C LEU A 229 76.85 -11.50 -31.56
N SER A 230 75.54 -11.24 -31.51
CA SER A 230 74.66 -11.63 -30.39
C SER A 230 74.74 -13.13 -30.09
N ASN A 231 74.69 -13.96 -31.13
CA ASN A 231 74.76 -15.42 -31.00
C ASN A 231 76.16 -15.97 -30.63
N ASN A 232 77.22 -15.15 -30.65
CA ASN A 232 78.60 -15.56 -30.39
C ASN A 232 79.27 -14.76 -29.24
N LEU A 233 78.46 -14.16 -28.37
CA LEU A 233 78.88 -13.22 -27.32
C LEU A 233 80.02 -13.73 -26.43
N ASN A 234 80.09 -15.05 -26.18
CA ASN A 234 81.07 -15.69 -25.29
C ASN A 234 82.39 -16.11 -25.98
N GLN A 235 82.61 -15.75 -27.25
CA GLN A 235 83.84 -16.11 -28.00
C GLN A 235 84.49 -14.94 -28.77
N ALA A 236 83.87 -13.75 -28.79
CA ALA A 236 84.31 -12.63 -29.59
C ALA A 236 85.25 -11.66 -28.83
N ASN A 237 86.54 -11.64 -29.17
CA ASN A 237 87.50 -10.57 -28.80
C ASN A 237 87.25 -9.25 -29.57
N TRP A 238 85.98 -8.94 -29.84
CA TRP A 238 85.60 -7.88 -30.76
C TRP A 238 85.61 -6.50 -30.08
N ARG A 239 86.13 -5.49 -30.79
CA ARG A 239 86.18 -4.09 -30.35
C ARG A 239 85.56 -3.19 -31.41
N GLY A 240 84.75 -2.23 -30.99
CA GLY A 240 84.05 -1.28 -31.87
C GLY A 240 84.99 -0.44 -32.73
N ARG A 241 84.51 0.03 -33.88
CA ARG A 241 85.28 0.79 -34.87
C ARG A 241 85.97 2.01 -34.25
N ALA A 242 85.28 2.75 -33.38
CA ALA A 242 85.87 3.87 -32.64
C ALA A 242 87.12 3.46 -31.83
N GLN A 243 87.09 2.31 -31.15
CA GLN A 243 88.21 1.83 -30.32
C GLN A 243 89.35 1.23 -31.17
N GLN A 244 89.04 0.67 -32.35
CA GLN A 244 90.06 0.30 -33.34
C GLN A 244 90.77 1.54 -33.90
N ILE A 245 90.01 2.58 -34.26
CA ILE A 245 90.54 3.86 -34.75
C ILE A 245 91.44 4.51 -33.69
N LEU A 246 91.00 4.59 -32.42
CA LEU A 246 91.82 5.12 -31.33
C LEU A 246 93.14 4.34 -31.15
N SER A 247 93.12 3.00 -31.24
CA SER A 247 94.35 2.20 -31.16
C SER A 247 95.28 2.41 -32.35
N LEU A 248 94.74 2.64 -33.55
CA LEU A 248 95.53 2.97 -34.75
C LEU A 248 96.09 4.40 -34.69
N GLN A 249 95.31 5.37 -34.19
CA GLN A 249 95.77 6.73 -33.94
C GLN A 249 96.88 6.79 -32.91
N GLN A 250 96.76 6.06 -31.80
CA GLN A 250 97.81 5.96 -30.77
C GLN A 250 99.09 5.34 -31.34
N LYS A 251 98.98 4.29 -32.16
CA LYS A 251 100.13 3.71 -32.88
C LYS A 251 100.73 4.67 -33.91
N LEU A 252 99.92 5.44 -34.63
CA LEU A 252 100.40 6.47 -35.56
C LEU A 252 101.12 7.61 -34.82
N GLN A 253 100.64 8.00 -33.64
CA GLN A 253 101.31 8.99 -32.80
C GLN A 253 102.63 8.45 -32.24
N GLU A 254 102.68 7.19 -31.82
CA GLU A 254 103.93 6.52 -31.42
C GLU A 254 104.93 6.40 -32.58
N LEU A 255 104.46 6.01 -33.78
CA LEU A 255 105.28 5.92 -34.98
C LEU A 255 105.79 7.30 -35.45
N LYS A 256 104.97 8.35 -35.34
CA LYS A 256 105.41 9.74 -35.57
C LYS A 256 106.47 10.16 -34.57
N ALA A 257 106.23 10.00 -33.26
CA ALA A 257 107.24 10.34 -32.25
C ALA A 257 108.57 9.57 -32.44
N ARG A 258 108.51 8.31 -32.89
CA ARG A 258 109.69 7.53 -33.29
C ARG A 258 110.37 8.13 -34.54
N LEU A 259 109.62 8.54 -35.56
CA LEU A 259 110.15 9.17 -36.78
C LEU A 259 110.75 10.56 -36.50
N ASP A 260 110.05 11.42 -35.74
CA ASP A 260 110.53 12.73 -35.31
C ASP A 260 111.86 12.60 -34.54
N SER A 261 111.98 11.57 -33.68
CA SER A 261 113.23 11.26 -32.96
C SER A 261 114.35 10.71 -33.86
N TYR A 262 114.01 10.12 -35.01
CA TYR A 262 114.95 9.62 -36.00
C TYR A 262 115.45 10.74 -36.92
N GLU A 263 114.56 11.62 -37.39
CA GLU A 263 114.94 12.81 -38.17
C GLU A 263 115.74 13.81 -37.33
N SER A 264 115.38 14.00 -36.05
CA SER A 264 116.18 14.81 -35.10
C SER A 264 117.59 14.25 -34.88
N GLY A 265 117.79 12.93 -35.03
CA GLY A 265 119.11 12.29 -35.01
C GLY A 265 119.83 12.25 -36.36
N ALA A 266 119.10 12.40 -37.47
CA ALA A 266 119.66 12.39 -38.83
C ALA A 266 120.42 13.69 -39.15
N GLY A 267 120.06 14.81 -38.51
CA GLY A 267 120.74 16.10 -38.68
C GLY A 267 122.22 16.12 -38.25
N GLU A 268 122.67 15.18 -37.42
CA GLU A 268 124.04 15.13 -36.88
C GLU A 268 124.97 14.16 -37.65
N ARG A 269 124.57 13.69 -38.84
CA ARG A 269 125.41 12.86 -39.73
C ARG A 269 125.51 13.34 -41.18
N ALA A 270 125.37 14.64 -41.39
CA ALA A 270 125.63 15.30 -42.66
C ALA A 270 127.12 15.66 -42.85
N ASP A 271 128.03 14.67 -42.79
CA ASP A 271 129.42 14.82 -43.23
C ASP A 271 130.09 13.44 -43.49
N PHE A 272 130.02 12.95 -44.74
CA PHE A 272 131.08 12.30 -45.52
C PHE A 272 130.51 11.60 -46.78
N MET A 273 130.81 12.18 -47.95
CA MET A 273 130.80 11.57 -49.29
C MET A 273 132.20 11.79 -49.91
N PRO A 274 132.58 11.21 -51.07
CA PRO A 274 131.84 10.38 -52.05
C PRO A 274 132.47 8.95 -52.19
N LEU A 275 132.12 8.01 -53.08
CA LEU A 275 131.79 8.00 -54.54
C LEU A 275 130.88 6.80 -54.94
N PRO A 276 130.32 6.76 -56.18
CA PRO A 276 129.23 5.84 -56.57
C PRO A 276 129.61 4.69 -57.56
N LEU A 277 128.56 4.01 -58.08
CA LEU A 277 128.48 2.80 -58.93
C LEU A 277 128.58 1.47 -58.14
N GLY A 278 127.63 0.53 -58.25
CA GLY A 278 126.34 0.55 -58.98
C GLY A 278 125.52 -0.74 -58.76
N SER A 279 124.33 -0.79 -59.37
CA SER A 279 123.46 -1.94 -59.73
C SER A 279 123.90 -3.38 -59.38
N ASP A 280 123.05 -4.30 -58.90
CA ASP A 280 121.56 -4.36 -58.90
C ASP A 280 120.99 -5.34 -57.83
N LEU A 281 119.65 -5.38 -57.73
CA LEU A 281 118.70 -6.49 -57.41
C LEU A 281 119.26 -7.84 -56.82
N GLU A 282 118.58 -8.60 -55.93
CA GLU A 282 117.17 -8.65 -55.47
C GLU A 282 116.97 -9.62 -54.26
N ILE A 283 115.76 -9.63 -53.67
CA ILE A 283 115.13 -10.75 -52.88
C ILE A 283 115.71 -11.18 -51.50
N GLY A 284 114.80 -11.43 -50.53
CA GLY A 284 114.99 -12.39 -49.42
C GLY A 284 115.36 -11.83 -48.03
N SER A 285 114.58 -10.93 -47.42
CA SER A 285 113.33 -11.21 -46.69
C SER A 285 113.44 -12.09 -45.43
N THR A 286 113.10 -11.51 -44.26
CA THR A 286 112.42 -12.13 -43.08
C THR A 286 113.09 -13.30 -42.31
N THR A 287 113.20 -13.34 -40.97
CA THR A 287 112.80 -12.34 -39.94
C THR A 287 113.56 -12.52 -38.61
N SER A 288 113.66 -11.40 -37.90
CA SER A 288 114.09 -11.22 -36.50
C SER A 288 113.46 -12.16 -35.46
N LEU A 289 114.14 -12.28 -34.31
CA LEU A 289 113.58 -12.81 -33.06
C LEU A 289 114.16 -12.05 -31.84
N LYS A 290 113.40 -12.00 -30.72
CA LYS A 290 113.82 -11.69 -29.32
C LYS A 290 113.99 -10.19 -28.95
N LEU A 291 113.79 -9.72 -27.69
CA LEU A 291 113.39 -10.34 -26.39
C LEU A 291 112.88 -9.29 -25.34
N THR A 292 111.66 -9.44 -24.78
CA THR A 292 111.29 -9.14 -23.33
C THR A 292 111.65 -7.73 -22.76
N PRO A 293 111.85 -7.42 -21.44
CA PRO A 293 111.50 -8.08 -20.15
C PRO A 293 110.93 -7.19 -19.00
N ARG A 294 110.30 -7.83 -17.99
CA ARG A 294 110.31 -7.45 -16.54
C ARG A 294 109.66 -8.57 -15.69
N GLY A 295 110.05 -8.89 -14.45
CA GLY A 295 111.28 -8.54 -13.72
C GLY A 295 111.10 -8.21 -12.22
N VAL A 296 111.08 -9.21 -11.32
CA VAL A 296 111.12 -9.06 -9.84
C VAL A 296 112.02 -10.17 -9.23
N LYS A 297 112.62 -9.96 -8.04
CA LYS A 297 113.69 -10.81 -7.43
C LYS A 297 113.42 -11.18 -5.96
N ALA A 298 113.88 -12.37 -5.53
CA ALA A 298 114.29 -12.77 -4.16
C ALA A 298 114.65 -14.29 -4.14
N LEU A 299 115.59 -14.87 -3.36
CA LEU A 299 116.75 -14.38 -2.59
C LEU A 299 117.66 -15.59 -2.18
N HIS A 300 118.99 -15.41 -2.05
CA HIS A 300 120.02 -16.37 -1.53
C HIS A 300 120.22 -17.72 -2.31
N SER A 301 121.41 -18.23 -2.73
CA SER A 301 122.86 -18.16 -2.34
C SER A 301 123.28 -19.14 -1.21
N PRO A 302 124.51 -19.72 -1.15
CA PRO A 302 125.73 -19.44 -1.94
C PRO A 302 126.58 -20.66 -2.47
N GLY A 303 127.53 -20.36 -3.37
CA GLY A 303 128.78 -21.14 -3.60
C GLY A 303 128.75 -22.17 -4.75
N ARG A 304 129.87 -22.42 -5.47
CA ARG A 304 131.20 -21.77 -5.48
C ARG A 304 131.91 -22.01 -6.84
N ASN A 305 132.72 -21.03 -7.28
CA ASN A 305 133.93 -21.15 -8.13
C ASN A 305 133.80 -21.77 -9.55
N SER A 306 133.99 -21.07 -10.67
CA SER A 306 135.20 -20.36 -11.22
C SER A 306 136.26 -21.32 -11.82
N SER A 307 136.88 -21.09 -12.99
CA SER A 307 136.74 -20.02 -14.00
C SER A 307 137.60 -20.30 -15.28
N SER A 308 137.43 -19.48 -16.33
CA SER A 308 138.37 -19.03 -17.41
C SER A 308 139.81 -19.61 -17.48
N VAL A 309 140.51 -19.69 -18.63
CA VAL A 309 140.58 -18.85 -19.87
C VAL A 309 140.90 -19.77 -21.07
N SER A 310 140.55 -19.53 -22.35
CA SER A 310 140.55 -18.34 -23.24
C SER A 310 141.89 -18.03 -23.93
N LEU A 311 141.84 -17.68 -25.22
CA LEU A 311 142.94 -17.37 -26.17
C LEU A 311 143.84 -18.57 -26.55
N GLY A 312 144.44 -18.63 -27.76
CA GLY A 312 144.38 -17.70 -28.90
C GLY A 312 145.09 -18.24 -30.16
N ALA A 313 144.95 -17.54 -31.28
CA ALA A 313 145.38 -17.92 -32.63
C ALA A 313 146.87 -18.28 -32.83
N GLY A 314 147.16 -19.09 -33.85
CA GLY A 314 148.52 -19.36 -34.35
C GLY A 314 148.56 -20.44 -35.43
N ASP A 315 148.58 -20.06 -36.71
CA ASP A 315 148.79 -20.97 -37.85
C ASP A 315 150.25 -20.90 -38.32
N ALA A 316 150.95 -22.04 -38.33
CA ALA A 316 152.19 -22.28 -39.08
C ALA A 316 152.71 -23.73 -38.93
N GLY A 317 153.26 -24.29 -40.02
CA GLY A 317 154.40 -25.21 -39.99
C GLY A 317 154.17 -26.64 -39.48
N GLY A 318 154.19 -27.61 -40.38
CA GLY A 318 154.11 -29.02 -40.01
C GLY A 318 155.41 -29.60 -39.42
N ALA A 319 155.27 -30.48 -38.43
CA ALA A 319 156.29 -31.46 -38.06
C ALA A 319 155.61 -32.79 -37.68
N THR A 320 156.18 -33.90 -38.10
CA THR A 320 155.64 -35.25 -37.86
C THR A 320 156.00 -35.76 -36.47
N PHE A 321 155.00 -36.18 -35.68
CA PHE A 321 155.24 -37.22 -34.67
C PHE A 321 154.01 -38.13 -34.48
N ASP A 322 154.18 -39.41 -34.74
CA ASP A 322 153.17 -40.45 -34.55
C ASP A 322 153.28 -41.05 -33.14
N ARG A 323 152.18 -41.08 -32.39
CA ARG A 323 151.98 -42.14 -31.38
C ARG A 323 150.51 -42.43 -31.08
N PHE A 324 150.06 -43.57 -31.55
CA PHE A 324 148.79 -44.21 -31.19
C PHE A 324 148.57 -44.28 -29.67
N THR A 325 147.36 -43.95 -29.20
CA THR A 325 146.85 -44.37 -27.87
C THR A 325 145.32 -44.57 -27.95
N PRO A 326 144.84 -45.80 -28.25
CA PRO A 326 143.42 -46.05 -28.53
C PRO A 326 142.43 -45.77 -27.39
N GLY A 327 142.90 -45.75 -26.13
CA GLY A 327 142.04 -45.63 -24.95
C GLY A 327 141.28 -44.30 -24.85
N VAL A 328 141.96 -43.17 -25.09
CA VAL A 328 141.36 -41.83 -24.92
C VAL A 328 140.24 -41.62 -25.95
N ARG A 329 140.50 -41.91 -27.23
CA ARG A 329 139.52 -41.82 -28.32
C ARG A 329 138.30 -42.72 -28.06
N LYS A 330 138.49 -43.90 -27.46
CA LYS A 330 137.39 -44.79 -27.03
C LYS A 330 136.53 -44.16 -25.92
N SER A 331 137.15 -43.51 -24.93
CA SER A 331 136.42 -42.82 -23.85
C SER A 331 135.65 -41.58 -24.35
N GLU A 332 136.23 -40.83 -25.30
CA GLU A 332 135.57 -39.68 -25.90
C GLU A 332 134.35 -40.09 -26.73
N ILE A 333 134.47 -41.14 -27.56
CA ILE A 333 133.36 -41.70 -28.34
C ILE A 333 132.24 -42.20 -27.40
N LEU A 334 132.59 -42.86 -26.29
CA LEU A 334 131.61 -43.29 -25.27
C LEU A 334 130.90 -42.10 -24.61
N HIS A 335 131.61 -41.01 -24.31
CA HIS A 335 130.99 -39.81 -23.75
C HIS A 335 130.08 -39.10 -24.77
N ARG A 336 130.53 -38.94 -26.02
CA ARG A 336 129.71 -38.37 -27.11
C ARG A 336 128.45 -39.20 -27.34
N ALA A 337 128.55 -40.53 -27.41
CA ALA A 337 127.39 -41.42 -27.56
C ALA A 337 126.42 -41.34 -26.36
N LYS A 338 126.93 -41.17 -25.12
CA LYS A 338 126.09 -40.94 -23.94
C LYS A 338 125.37 -39.59 -24.01
N VAL A 339 126.05 -38.52 -24.42
CA VAL A 339 125.43 -37.20 -24.63
C VAL A 339 124.35 -37.28 -25.71
N GLU A 340 124.65 -37.87 -26.88
CA GLU A 340 123.69 -38.07 -27.97
C GLU A 340 122.46 -38.90 -27.52
N THR A 341 122.65 -39.87 -26.61
CA THR A 341 121.56 -40.66 -26.02
C THR A 341 120.69 -39.80 -25.10
N MET A 342 121.30 -38.98 -24.23
CA MET A 342 120.57 -38.06 -23.35
C MET A 342 119.87 -36.93 -24.14
N GLU A 343 120.45 -36.47 -25.24
CA GLU A 343 119.83 -35.50 -26.15
C GLU A 343 118.60 -36.08 -26.85
N LYS A 344 118.66 -37.34 -27.30
CA LYS A 344 117.50 -38.08 -27.83
C LYS A 344 116.42 -38.31 -26.77
N GLU A 345 116.82 -38.62 -25.53
CA GLU A 345 115.89 -38.77 -24.40
C GLU A 345 115.20 -37.42 -24.07
N ILE A 346 115.95 -36.32 -24.03
CA ILE A 346 115.41 -34.96 -23.85
C ILE A 346 114.44 -34.59 -24.98
N ALA A 347 114.79 -34.88 -26.24
CA ALA A 347 113.90 -34.62 -27.38
C ALA A 347 112.62 -35.49 -27.33
N ALA A 348 112.72 -36.75 -26.90
CA ALA A 348 111.57 -37.62 -26.70
C ALA A 348 110.65 -37.13 -25.56
N LEU A 349 111.23 -36.69 -24.43
CA LEU A 349 110.48 -36.12 -23.30
C LEU A 349 109.83 -34.77 -23.66
N GLN A 350 110.48 -33.93 -24.46
CA GLN A 350 109.89 -32.70 -25.02
C GLN A 350 108.70 -33.03 -25.93
N THR A 351 108.85 -33.99 -26.83
CA THR A 351 107.77 -34.45 -27.72
C THR A 351 106.58 -34.97 -26.90
N GLN A 352 106.82 -35.82 -25.89
CA GLN A 352 105.76 -36.30 -25.00
C GLN A 352 105.09 -35.17 -24.20
N LEU A 353 105.84 -34.16 -23.76
CA LEU A 353 105.30 -33.01 -23.04
C LEU A 353 104.38 -32.16 -23.93
N ASP A 354 104.76 -31.93 -25.19
CA ASP A 354 103.95 -31.16 -26.15
C ASP A 354 102.75 -31.95 -26.67
N GLU A 355 102.84 -33.28 -26.80
CA GLU A 355 101.68 -34.14 -26.97
C GLU A 355 100.70 -34.01 -25.78
N GLN A 356 101.19 -34.09 -24.53
CA GLN A 356 100.33 -33.97 -23.35
C GLN A 356 99.69 -32.57 -23.24
N ARG A 357 100.41 -31.50 -23.64
CA ARG A 357 99.86 -30.14 -23.77
C ARG A 357 98.75 -30.08 -24.82
N SER A 358 98.96 -30.70 -25.99
CA SER A 358 97.97 -30.78 -27.07
C SER A 358 96.70 -31.54 -26.62
N ARG A 359 96.87 -32.72 -26.01
CA ARG A 359 95.76 -33.49 -25.42
C ARG A 359 95.01 -32.69 -24.34
N ASN A 360 95.72 -31.96 -23.48
CA ASN A 360 95.12 -31.11 -22.46
C ASN A 360 94.31 -29.94 -23.06
N LEU A 361 94.79 -29.35 -24.16
CA LEU A 361 94.06 -28.33 -24.91
C LEU A 361 92.79 -28.90 -25.56
N ALA A 362 92.87 -30.06 -26.22
CA ALA A 362 91.71 -30.74 -26.80
C ALA A 362 90.64 -31.07 -25.74
N LEU A 363 91.05 -31.55 -24.56
CA LEU A 363 90.13 -31.78 -23.43
C LEU A 363 89.54 -30.47 -22.88
N LYS A 364 90.28 -29.36 -22.86
CA LYS A 364 89.76 -28.04 -22.47
C LYS A 364 88.72 -27.52 -23.47
N VAL A 365 88.97 -27.65 -24.77
CA VAL A 365 87.99 -27.30 -25.82
C VAL A 365 86.73 -28.15 -25.67
N ARG A 366 86.86 -29.48 -25.57
CA ARG A 366 85.72 -30.39 -25.36
C ARG A 366 84.89 -30.03 -24.11
N ASN A 367 85.54 -29.74 -22.98
CA ASN A 367 84.85 -29.31 -21.77
C ASN A 367 84.19 -27.94 -21.91
N LYS A 368 84.78 -27.00 -22.68
CA LYS A 368 84.12 -25.72 -22.99
C LYS A 368 82.86 -25.94 -23.83
N THR A 369 82.92 -26.75 -24.89
CA THR A 369 81.75 -27.08 -25.71
C THR A 369 80.66 -27.78 -24.90
N LEU A 370 81.01 -28.79 -24.09
CA LEU A 370 80.05 -29.47 -23.21
C LEU A 370 79.40 -28.51 -22.19
N ASN A 371 80.15 -27.56 -21.64
CA ASN A 371 79.60 -26.53 -20.74
C ASN A 371 78.71 -25.52 -21.47
N GLU A 372 79.07 -25.11 -22.69
CA GLU A 372 78.23 -24.25 -23.54
C GLU A 372 76.93 -24.96 -23.93
N ASP A 373 76.98 -26.25 -24.27
CA ASP A 373 75.80 -27.04 -24.61
C ASP A 373 74.93 -27.34 -23.38
N MET A 374 75.52 -27.69 -22.24
CA MET A 374 74.82 -27.80 -20.96
C MET A 374 74.08 -26.50 -20.60
N LEU A 375 74.71 -25.34 -20.84
CA LEU A 375 74.07 -24.05 -20.59
C LEU A 375 72.89 -23.80 -21.54
N LYS A 376 73.02 -24.12 -22.84
CA LYS A 376 71.90 -24.05 -23.80
C LYS A 376 70.74 -24.96 -23.39
N TYR A 377 71.03 -26.20 -22.98
CA TYR A 377 70.00 -27.13 -22.50
C TYR A 377 69.34 -26.63 -21.21
N LYS A 378 70.08 -25.99 -20.30
CA LYS A 378 69.50 -25.37 -19.11
C LYS A 378 68.58 -24.19 -19.45
N THR A 379 69.01 -23.26 -20.32
CA THR A 379 68.14 -22.16 -20.77
C THR A 379 66.87 -22.70 -21.44
N ARG A 380 67.01 -23.69 -22.32
CA ARG A 380 65.86 -24.32 -22.98
C ARG A 380 64.93 -25.09 -22.03
N LEU A 381 65.45 -25.63 -20.93
CA LEU A 381 64.64 -26.26 -19.89
C LEU A 381 63.78 -25.20 -19.19
N ASN A 382 64.37 -24.09 -18.77
CA ASN A 382 63.66 -22.95 -18.18
C ASN A 382 62.58 -22.39 -19.14
N GLU A 383 62.90 -22.20 -20.43
CA GLU A 383 61.94 -21.74 -21.46
C GLU A 383 60.72 -22.69 -21.60
N LEU A 384 60.93 -24.00 -21.46
CA LEU A 384 59.86 -25.00 -21.50
C LEU A 384 59.05 -25.06 -20.19
N GLU A 385 59.69 -24.81 -19.05
CA GLU A 385 59.05 -24.69 -17.73
C GLU A 385 58.12 -23.47 -17.68
N GLU A 386 58.61 -22.28 -18.05
CA GLU A 386 57.81 -21.05 -18.17
C GLU A 386 56.64 -21.20 -19.16
N MET A 387 56.84 -21.91 -20.27
CA MET A 387 55.78 -22.21 -21.25
C MET A 387 54.76 -23.21 -20.69
N SER A 388 55.19 -24.20 -19.91
CA SER A 388 54.31 -25.15 -19.20
C SER A 388 53.41 -24.41 -18.22
N ASP A 389 53.98 -23.51 -17.41
CA ASP A 389 53.23 -22.70 -16.44
C ASP A 389 52.23 -21.76 -17.13
N CYS A 390 52.63 -21.09 -18.21
CA CYS A 390 51.71 -20.26 -19.01
C CYS A 390 50.52 -21.07 -19.56
N ASN A 391 50.76 -22.29 -20.03
CA ASN A 391 49.71 -23.20 -20.49
C ASN A 391 48.82 -23.68 -19.34
N GLY A 392 49.39 -23.98 -18.16
CA GLY A 392 48.64 -24.33 -16.95
C GLY A 392 47.75 -23.19 -16.45
N VAL A 393 48.26 -21.96 -16.39
CA VAL A 393 47.49 -20.77 -16.03
C VAL A 393 46.35 -20.52 -17.02
N ASN A 394 46.58 -20.71 -18.33
CA ASN A 394 45.53 -20.60 -19.34
C ASN A 394 44.45 -21.70 -19.17
N ALA A 395 44.86 -22.95 -18.96
CA ALA A 395 43.94 -24.07 -18.72
C ALA A 395 43.07 -23.84 -17.47
N ASN A 396 43.68 -23.40 -16.36
CA ASN A 396 42.97 -23.01 -15.13
C ASN A 396 42.00 -21.84 -15.39
N THR A 397 42.43 -20.82 -16.13
CA THR A 397 41.58 -19.67 -16.50
C THR A 397 40.38 -20.07 -17.37
N MET A 398 40.52 -21.07 -18.25
CA MET A 398 39.41 -21.61 -19.03
C MET A 398 38.48 -22.48 -18.17
N ASN A 399 39.03 -23.31 -17.28
CA ASN A 399 38.27 -24.12 -16.34
C ASN A 399 37.43 -23.25 -15.39
N ASP A 400 37.99 -22.15 -14.88
CA ASP A 400 37.27 -21.18 -14.04
C ASP A 400 36.10 -20.50 -14.78
N LYS A 401 36.28 -20.17 -16.06
CA LYS A 401 35.19 -19.64 -16.89
C LYS A 401 34.09 -20.69 -17.10
N LEU A 402 34.47 -21.94 -17.39
CA LEU A 402 33.52 -23.06 -17.54
C LEU A 402 32.76 -23.33 -16.24
N ASN A 403 33.45 -23.33 -15.09
CA ASN A 403 32.85 -23.50 -13.76
C ASN A 403 31.85 -22.37 -13.45
N ARG A 404 32.23 -21.10 -13.70
CA ARG A 404 31.32 -19.95 -13.53
C ARG A 404 30.09 -20.06 -14.43
N GLN A 405 30.26 -20.48 -15.69
CA GLN A 405 29.15 -20.66 -16.62
C GLN A 405 28.24 -21.82 -16.21
N ARG A 406 28.79 -22.93 -15.71
CA ARG A 406 28.00 -24.04 -15.16
C ARG A 406 27.17 -23.58 -13.97
N ILE A 407 27.78 -22.90 -13.00
CA ILE A 407 27.09 -22.35 -11.82
C ILE A 407 25.97 -21.38 -12.24
N GLN A 408 26.20 -20.52 -13.22
CA GLN A 408 25.15 -19.62 -13.74
C GLN A 408 23.96 -20.38 -14.35
N TYR A 409 24.19 -21.49 -15.04
CA TYR A 409 23.09 -22.34 -15.53
C TYR A 409 22.43 -23.16 -14.41
N GLU A 410 23.21 -23.65 -13.43
CA GLU A 410 22.69 -24.35 -12.24
C GLU A 410 21.76 -23.43 -11.43
N THR A 411 22.18 -22.20 -11.12
CA THR A 411 21.34 -21.19 -10.47
C THR A 411 20.09 -20.89 -11.29
N ARG A 412 20.22 -20.61 -12.60
CA ARG A 412 19.07 -20.27 -13.44
C ARG A 412 18.06 -21.42 -13.61
N LEU A 413 18.51 -22.67 -13.53
CA LEU A 413 17.64 -23.85 -13.50
C LEU A 413 16.94 -23.99 -12.14
N GLU A 414 17.59 -23.62 -11.04
CA GLU A 414 16.98 -23.64 -9.71
C GLU A 414 15.97 -22.50 -9.53
N ASP A 415 16.28 -21.28 -9.97
CA ASP A 415 15.33 -20.16 -10.04
C ASP A 415 14.06 -20.57 -10.80
N MET A 416 14.23 -21.22 -11.96
CA MET A 416 13.13 -21.72 -12.79
C MET A 416 12.33 -22.85 -12.11
N ARG A 417 12.97 -23.73 -11.32
CA ARG A 417 12.26 -24.74 -10.50
C ARG A 417 11.43 -24.07 -9.41
N ILE A 418 11.98 -23.07 -8.73
CA ILE A 418 11.29 -22.31 -7.69
C ILE A 418 10.09 -21.55 -8.28
N ASP A 419 10.25 -20.92 -9.45
CA ASP A 419 9.16 -20.30 -10.19
C ASP A 419 8.07 -21.33 -10.58
N VAL A 420 8.44 -22.49 -11.11
CA VAL A 420 7.48 -23.55 -11.48
C VAL A 420 6.73 -24.11 -10.25
N LEU A 421 7.41 -24.26 -9.11
CA LEU A 421 6.77 -24.65 -7.85
C LEU A 421 5.77 -23.59 -7.37
N ARG A 422 6.18 -22.31 -7.33
CA ARG A 422 5.31 -21.21 -6.93
C ARG A 422 4.10 -21.07 -7.86
N MET A 423 4.29 -21.13 -9.18
CA MET A 423 3.19 -21.14 -10.16
C MET A 423 2.26 -22.34 -9.98
N GLY A 424 2.77 -23.48 -9.52
CA GLY A 424 1.97 -24.66 -9.15
C GLY A 424 1.11 -24.40 -7.90
N GLU A 425 1.69 -23.84 -6.84
CA GLU A 425 0.97 -23.46 -5.62
C GLU A 425 -0.09 -22.38 -5.89
N GLU A 426 0.26 -21.35 -6.66
CA GLU A 426 -0.66 -20.29 -7.12
C GLU A 426 -1.85 -20.90 -7.88
N ARG A 427 -1.59 -21.74 -8.91
CA ARG A 427 -2.62 -22.47 -9.66
C ARG A 427 -3.52 -23.31 -8.73
N ASP A 428 -2.93 -24.01 -7.76
CA ASP A 428 -3.66 -24.91 -6.87
C ASP A 428 -4.40 -24.16 -5.74
N THR A 429 -4.06 -22.90 -5.45
CA THR A 429 -4.94 -21.99 -4.69
C THR A 429 -6.11 -21.49 -5.53
N ALA A 430 -5.86 -21.01 -6.76
CA ALA A 430 -6.91 -20.52 -7.66
C ALA A 430 -7.93 -21.62 -8.01
N LYS A 431 -7.49 -22.86 -8.20
CA LYS A 431 -8.38 -24.02 -8.42
C LYS A 431 -9.33 -24.25 -7.24
N ARG A 432 -8.83 -24.19 -6.00
CA ARG A 432 -9.66 -24.33 -4.80
C ARG A 432 -10.66 -23.19 -4.64
N GLN A 433 -10.26 -21.95 -4.93
CA GLN A 433 -11.17 -20.80 -4.94
C GLN A 433 -12.28 -20.96 -6.00
N MET A 434 -11.95 -21.47 -7.19
CA MET A 434 -12.93 -21.77 -8.24
C MET A 434 -13.89 -22.89 -7.84
N GLU A 435 -13.39 -23.94 -7.18
CA GLU A 435 -14.22 -25.03 -6.63
C GLU A 435 -15.16 -24.52 -5.51
N GLU A 436 -14.67 -23.64 -4.63
CA GLU A 436 -15.47 -23.01 -3.55
C GLU A 436 -16.57 -22.09 -4.12
N LEU A 437 -16.23 -21.22 -5.08
CA LEU A 437 -17.20 -20.34 -5.75
C LEU A 437 -18.24 -21.14 -6.56
N SER A 438 -17.82 -22.25 -7.19
CA SER A 438 -18.74 -23.17 -7.88
C SER A 438 -19.73 -23.81 -6.89
N GLY A 439 -19.25 -24.22 -5.71
CA GLY A 439 -20.09 -24.72 -4.62
C GLY A 439 -21.12 -23.70 -4.14
N MET A 440 -20.69 -22.46 -3.86
CA MET A 440 -21.60 -21.36 -3.47
C MET A 440 -22.64 -21.07 -4.56
N ASN A 441 -22.23 -21.07 -5.84
CA ASN A 441 -23.15 -20.84 -6.95
C ASN A 441 -24.21 -21.95 -7.08
N LEU A 442 -23.83 -23.21 -6.87
CA LEU A 442 -24.76 -24.35 -6.86
C LEU A 442 -25.74 -24.29 -5.68
N GLU A 443 -25.29 -23.84 -4.50
CA GLU A 443 -26.18 -23.59 -3.36
C GLU A 443 -27.18 -22.47 -3.67
N LEU A 444 -26.72 -21.34 -4.21
CA LEU A 444 -27.58 -20.23 -4.65
C LEU A 444 -28.60 -20.65 -5.71
N GLU A 445 -28.18 -21.43 -6.72
CA GLU A 445 -29.08 -21.97 -7.75
C GLU A 445 -30.14 -22.90 -7.15
N THR A 446 -29.77 -23.70 -6.14
CA THR A 446 -30.69 -24.58 -5.41
C THR A 446 -31.70 -23.79 -4.56
N VAL A 447 -31.24 -22.72 -3.88
CA VAL A 447 -32.11 -21.82 -3.12
C VAL A 447 -33.07 -21.06 -4.05
N LEU A 448 -32.61 -20.59 -5.21
CA LEU A 448 -33.46 -19.95 -6.21
C LEU A 448 -34.56 -20.89 -6.71
N LYS A 449 -34.21 -22.13 -7.11
CA LYS A 449 -35.18 -23.15 -7.52
C LYS A 449 -36.22 -23.44 -6.43
N GLN A 450 -35.82 -23.52 -5.17
CA GLN A 450 -36.77 -23.66 -4.06
C GLN A 450 -37.69 -22.42 -3.93
N LYS A 451 -37.16 -21.21 -4.12
CA LYS A 451 -37.99 -19.99 -4.09
C LYS A 451 -38.97 -19.91 -5.27
N ASP A 452 -38.60 -20.39 -6.44
CA ASP A 452 -39.53 -20.50 -7.58
C ASP A 452 -40.66 -21.49 -7.27
N CYS A 453 -40.37 -22.63 -6.62
CA CYS A 453 -41.39 -23.56 -6.12
C CYS A 453 -42.31 -22.92 -5.05
N ASP A 454 -41.74 -22.17 -4.09
CA ASP A 454 -42.51 -21.45 -3.08
C ASP A 454 -43.44 -20.41 -3.73
N ILE A 455 -42.93 -19.64 -4.71
CA ILE A 455 -43.68 -18.64 -5.47
C ILE A 455 -44.82 -19.30 -6.27
N GLN A 456 -44.56 -20.43 -6.94
CA GLN A 456 -45.59 -21.15 -7.69
C GLN A 456 -46.72 -21.63 -6.77
N SER A 457 -46.38 -22.20 -5.61
CA SER A 457 -47.36 -22.61 -4.58
C SER A 457 -48.22 -21.44 -4.09
N LEU A 458 -47.61 -20.27 -3.85
CA LEU A 458 -48.34 -19.05 -3.50
C LEU A 458 -49.24 -18.54 -4.64
N GLN A 459 -48.79 -18.59 -5.89
CA GLN A 459 -49.63 -18.22 -7.04
C GLN A 459 -50.86 -19.12 -7.18
N ASP A 460 -50.71 -20.43 -6.96
CA ASP A 460 -51.82 -21.37 -7.05
C ASP A 460 -52.79 -21.24 -5.86
N MET A 461 -52.28 -20.89 -4.67
CA MET A 461 -53.11 -20.47 -3.54
C MET A 461 -53.92 -19.20 -3.84
N VAL A 462 -53.30 -18.19 -4.46
CA VAL A 462 -54.00 -16.95 -4.89
C VAL A 462 -55.09 -17.28 -5.92
N LYS A 463 -54.80 -18.06 -6.96
CA LYS A 463 -55.81 -18.51 -7.94
C LYS A 463 -56.99 -19.21 -7.27
N LYS A 464 -56.73 -20.07 -6.27
CA LYS A 464 -57.78 -20.74 -5.50
C LYS A 464 -58.63 -19.74 -4.71
N LEU A 465 -58.01 -18.79 -4.01
CA LEU A 465 -58.73 -17.75 -3.28
C LEU A 465 -59.57 -16.85 -4.22
N GLU A 466 -59.08 -16.57 -5.43
CA GLU A 466 -59.85 -15.87 -6.45
C GLU A 466 -61.03 -16.69 -6.99
N THR A 467 -60.93 -18.02 -7.09
CA THR A 467 -62.08 -18.88 -7.46
C THR A 467 -63.08 -19.01 -6.32
N ASP A 468 -62.61 -19.17 -5.08
CA ASP A 468 -63.46 -19.25 -3.89
C ASP A 468 -64.23 -17.92 -3.69
N LEU A 469 -63.56 -16.77 -3.84
CA LEU A 469 -64.19 -15.45 -3.80
C LEU A 469 -65.22 -15.24 -4.92
N ARG A 470 -64.95 -15.73 -6.15
CA ARG A 470 -65.92 -15.71 -7.25
C ARG A 470 -67.13 -16.61 -6.99
N ALA A 471 -66.94 -17.75 -6.34
CA ALA A 471 -68.05 -18.62 -5.93
C ALA A 471 -68.93 -17.96 -4.86
N VAL A 472 -68.32 -17.36 -3.82
CA VAL A 472 -69.06 -16.66 -2.75
C VAL A 472 -69.81 -15.43 -3.28
N THR A 473 -69.15 -14.58 -4.07
CA THR A 473 -69.79 -13.39 -4.65
C THR A 473 -70.85 -13.74 -5.70
N GLY A 474 -70.62 -14.78 -6.51
CA GLY A 474 -71.64 -15.33 -7.41
C GLY A 474 -72.86 -15.88 -6.68
N GLY A 475 -72.65 -16.64 -5.59
CA GLY A 475 -73.73 -17.14 -4.74
C GLY A 475 -74.54 -16.02 -4.08
N PHE A 476 -73.86 -15.02 -3.51
CA PHE A 476 -74.52 -13.84 -2.94
C PHE A 476 -75.37 -13.08 -3.98
N LEU A 477 -74.84 -12.87 -5.19
CA LEU A 477 -75.57 -12.24 -6.29
C LEU A 477 -76.74 -13.10 -6.80
N PHE A 478 -76.64 -14.44 -6.71
CA PHE A 478 -77.75 -15.34 -7.01
C PHE A 478 -78.87 -15.20 -5.98
N SER A 479 -78.55 -15.26 -4.67
CA SER A 479 -79.54 -15.05 -3.60
C SER A 479 -80.20 -13.68 -3.69
N CYS A 480 -79.45 -12.61 -4.01
CA CYS A 480 -80.02 -11.26 -4.24
C CYS A 480 -80.95 -11.17 -5.47
N ARG A 481 -80.86 -12.12 -6.41
CA ARG A 481 -81.64 -12.18 -7.65
C ARG A 481 -82.84 -13.13 -7.56
N GLU A 482 -82.85 -14.02 -6.58
CA GLU A 482 -83.90 -14.99 -6.32
C GLU A 482 -85.09 -14.37 -5.56
N PHE A 483 -84.83 -13.30 -4.77
CA PHE A 483 -85.86 -12.38 -4.29
C PHE A 483 -86.60 -11.72 -5.46
N ARG A 484 -87.93 -11.85 -5.45
CA ARG A 484 -88.81 -11.21 -6.44
C ARG A 484 -89.02 -9.74 -6.09
N LYS A 485 -89.46 -8.93 -7.06
CA LYS A 485 -89.73 -7.50 -6.83
C LYS A 485 -90.82 -7.28 -5.79
N GLU A 486 -91.81 -8.17 -5.78
CA GLU A 486 -92.96 -8.18 -4.89
C GLU A 486 -92.54 -8.42 -3.43
N GLU A 487 -91.48 -9.22 -3.21
CA GLU A 487 -90.96 -9.54 -1.88
C GLU A 487 -90.15 -8.36 -1.31
N PHE A 488 -89.34 -7.68 -2.15
CA PHE A 488 -88.69 -6.43 -1.76
C PHE A 488 -89.69 -5.31 -1.43
N VAL A 489 -90.79 -5.19 -2.19
CA VAL A 489 -91.87 -4.22 -1.90
C VAL A 489 -92.55 -4.56 -0.58
N GLY A 490 -92.92 -5.83 -0.34
CA GLY A 490 -93.53 -6.25 0.92
C GLY A 490 -92.64 -6.00 2.16
N ILE A 491 -91.32 -6.15 2.03
CA ILE A 491 -90.35 -5.81 3.09
C ILE A 491 -90.31 -4.30 3.34
N LEU A 492 -90.31 -3.48 2.28
CA LEU A 492 -90.29 -2.01 2.40
C LEU A 492 -91.60 -1.46 3.01
N ASP A 493 -92.75 -1.98 2.59
CA ASP A 493 -94.05 -1.59 3.13
C ASP A 493 -94.17 -1.96 4.63
N ALA A 494 -93.67 -3.15 5.02
CA ALA A 494 -93.63 -3.56 6.43
C ALA A 494 -92.75 -2.63 7.29
N LEU A 495 -91.55 -2.28 6.81
CA LEU A 495 -90.65 -1.35 7.50
C LEU A 495 -91.23 0.07 7.61
N GLU A 496 -91.95 0.54 6.60
CA GLU A 496 -92.64 1.83 6.65
C GLU A 496 -93.81 1.80 7.64
N VAL A 497 -94.55 0.68 7.75
CA VAL A 497 -95.59 0.50 8.79
C VAL A 497 -94.99 0.52 10.20
N GLU A 498 -93.91 -0.23 10.45
CA GLU A 498 -93.23 -0.21 11.76
C GLU A 498 -92.70 1.18 12.15
N LYS A 499 -92.09 1.89 11.20
CA LYS A 499 -91.66 3.28 11.34
C LYS A 499 -92.81 4.21 11.76
N ASN A 500 -93.97 4.11 11.10
CA ASN A 500 -95.13 4.93 11.44
C ASN A 500 -95.72 4.57 12.82
N GLN A 501 -95.76 3.28 13.17
CA GLN A 501 -96.17 2.82 14.50
C GLN A 501 -95.25 3.37 15.61
N MET A 502 -93.93 3.38 15.38
CA MET A 502 -92.94 3.94 16.31
C MET A 502 -93.08 5.47 16.46
N MET A 503 -93.36 6.21 15.38
CA MET A 503 -93.64 7.65 15.49
C MET A 503 -94.89 7.95 16.32
N LEU A 504 -95.97 7.16 16.15
CA LEU A 504 -97.20 7.32 16.93
C LEU A 504 -96.98 7.01 18.42
N LEU A 505 -96.22 5.96 18.73
CA LEU A 505 -95.83 5.63 20.11
C LEU A 505 -95.01 6.77 20.73
N ASN A 506 -94.04 7.33 20.01
CA ASN A 506 -93.19 8.41 20.52
C ASN A 506 -94.01 9.69 20.82
N LYS A 507 -94.91 10.08 19.91
CA LYS A 507 -95.86 11.20 20.14
C LYS A 507 -96.72 10.97 21.40
N THR A 508 -97.19 9.74 21.61
CA THR A 508 -98.00 9.37 22.79
C THR A 508 -97.19 9.45 24.09
N LEU A 509 -95.89 9.14 24.04
CA LEU A 509 -94.98 9.30 25.18
C LEU A 509 -94.69 10.78 25.48
N ASP A 510 -94.48 11.61 24.46
CA ASP A 510 -94.28 13.06 24.63
C ASP A 510 -95.50 13.76 25.25
N GLU A 511 -96.71 13.43 24.78
CA GLU A 511 -97.96 13.94 25.35
C GLU A 511 -98.13 13.52 26.82
N ARG A 512 -97.77 12.27 27.16
CA ARG A 512 -97.78 11.77 28.54
C ARG A 512 -96.73 12.46 29.41
N LEU A 513 -95.52 12.70 28.91
CA LEU A 513 -94.47 13.44 29.61
C LEU A 513 -94.87 14.90 29.87
N ALA A 514 -95.54 15.55 28.91
CA ALA A 514 -96.09 16.88 29.10
C ALA A 514 -97.15 16.92 30.21
N ALA A 515 -98.07 15.94 30.23
CA ALA A 515 -99.09 15.82 31.27
C ALA A 515 -98.50 15.57 32.67
N GLU A 516 -97.47 14.70 32.79
CA GLU A 516 -96.79 14.47 34.07
C GLU A 516 -95.98 15.69 34.55
N ARG A 517 -95.37 16.47 33.65
CA ARG A 517 -94.73 17.75 34.02
C ARG A 517 -95.72 18.71 34.68
N VAL A 518 -96.89 18.92 34.07
CA VAL A 518 -97.95 19.80 34.63
C VAL A 518 -98.43 19.30 36.01
N LYS A 519 -98.58 17.99 36.21
CA LYS A 519 -98.91 17.41 37.52
C LYS A 519 -97.80 17.65 38.55
N ASN A 520 -96.55 17.42 38.17
CA ASN A 520 -95.39 17.63 39.02
C ASN A 520 -95.28 19.10 39.45
N ASP A 521 -95.44 20.04 38.52
CA ASP A 521 -95.38 21.48 38.81
C ASP A 521 -96.50 21.91 39.76
N SER A 522 -97.73 21.39 39.56
CA SER A 522 -98.84 21.63 40.50
C SER A 522 -98.58 21.03 41.89
N SER A 523 -97.84 19.92 41.97
CA SER A 523 -97.46 19.27 43.23
C SER A 523 -96.35 20.05 43.96
N ILE A 524 -95.37 20.57 43.23
CA ILE A 524 -94.33 21.48 43.76
C ILE A 524 -94.98 22.74 44.33
N ASP A 525 -95.96 23.31 43.62
CA ASP A 525 -96.67 24.52 44.05
C ASP A 525 -97.53 24.29 45.31
N VAL A 526 -98.16 23.10 45.44
CA VAL A 526 -98.80 22.67 46.70
C VAL A 526 -97.78 22.50 47.83
N ILE A 527 -96.63 21.88 47.57
CA ILE A 527 -95.55 21.70 48.56
C ILE A 527 -95.00 23.06 49.01
N ALA A 528 -94.83 24.04 48.12
CA ALA A 528 -94.41 25.39 48.45
C ALA A 528 -95.42 26.10 49.38
N LYS A 529 -96.73 25.96 49.10
CA LYS A 529 -97.81 26.48 49.94
C LYS A 529 -97.84 25.81 51.32
N GLN A 530 -97.58 24.50 51.39
CA GLN A 530 -97.46 23.76 52.64
C GLN A 530 -96.24 24.19 53.46
N LYS A 531 -95.04 24.29 52.86
CA LYS A 531 -93.83 24.83 53.52
C LYS A 531 -94.06 26.22 54.09
N THR A 532 -94.72 27.10 53.33
CA THR A 532 -95.11 28.46 53.76
C THR A 532 -96.15 28.47 54.89
N ARG A 533 -96.96 27.41 55.06
CA ARG A 533 -97.83 27.22 56.22
C ARG A 533 -97.04 26.71 57.44
N ILE A 534 -96.14 25.74 57.25
CA ILE A 534 -95.29 25.17 58.31
C ILE A 534 -94.42 26.26 58.94
N ALA A 535 -93.68 27.04 58.14
CA ALA A 535 -92.83 28.12 58.64
C ALA A 535 -93.59 29.18 59.48
N ARG A 536 -94.87 29.45 59.16
CA ARG A 536 -95.74 30.33 59.95
C ARG A 536 -96.21 29.70 61.26
N MET A 537 -96.43 28.38 61.30
CA MET A 537 -96.74 27.67 62.54
C MET A 537 -95.50 27.57 63.44
N GLU A 538 -94.32 27.29 62.88
CA GLU A 538 -93.05 27.33 63.61
C GLU A 538 -92.74 28.71 64.21
N ALA A 539 -92.99 29.80 63.46
CA ALA A 539 -92.82 31.15 63.97
C ALA A 539 -93.72 31.41 65.20
N LYS A 540 -94.97 30.93 65.16
CA LYS A 540 -95.90 31.01 66.29
C LYS A 540 -95.53 30.09 67.45
N ILE A 541 -94.92 28.93 67.18
CA ILE A 541 -94.36 28.06 68.23
C ILE A 541 -93.21 28.79 68.95
N ARG A 542 -92.26 29.38 68.21
CA ARG A 542 -91.16 30.18 68.77
C ARG A 542 -91.63 31.40 69.57
N GLU A 543 -92.75 32.00 69.19
CA GLU A 543 -93.42 33.08 69.94
C GLU A 543 -94.00 32.56 71.26
N LEU A 544 -94.71 31.43 71.24
CA LEU A 544 -95.26 30.78 72.44
C LEU A 544 -94.18 30.22 73.39
N GLU A 545 -93.07 29.71 72.86
CA GLU A 545 -91.89 29.28 73.62
C GLU A 545 -91.26 30.47 74.35
N LYS A 546 -91.11 31.61 73.67
CA LYS A 546 -90.60 32.85 74.27
C LYS A 546 -91.54 33.40 75.36
N ASP A 547 -92.85 33.39 75.14
CA ASP A 547 -93.84 33.78 76.15
C ASP A 547 -93.85 32.82 77.35
N LEU A 548 -93.64 31.52 77.11
CA LEU A 548 -93.48 30.53 78.16
C LEU A 548 -92.20 30.78 78.99
N ASP A 549 -91.07 31.08 78.35
CA ASP A 549 -89.83 31.45 79.05
C ASP A 549 -90.02 32.71 79.90
N VAL A 550 -90.63 33.76 79.35
CA VAL A 550 -90.97 34.98 80.11
C VAL A 550 -91.92 34.67 81.28
N GLN A 551 -92.87 33.74 81.12
CA GLN A 551 -93.70 33.25 82.22
C GLN A 551 -92.90 32.43 83.25
N THR A 552 -91.94 31.58 82.87
CA THR A 552 -91.11 30.85 83.83
C THR A 552 -90.19 31.80 84.59
N ASP A 553 -89.59 32.80 83.93
CA ASP A 553 -88.75 33.79 84.58
C ASP A 553 -89.56 34.73 85.48
N ARG A 554 -90.80 35.08 85.10
CA ARG A 554 -91.74 35.77 85.98
C ARG A 554 -92.07 34.93 87.22
N LYS A 555 -92.29 33.61 87.07
CA LYS A 555 -92.46 32.68 88.20
C LYS A 555 -91.20 32.59 89.07
N LYS A 556 -90.00 32.39 88.49
CA LYS A 556 -88.70 32.39 89.20
C LYS A 556 -88.41 33.72 89.89
N ARG A 557 -88.92 34.84 89.39
CA ARG A 557 -88.80 36.18 89.99
C ARG A 557 -89.75 36.32 91.19
N THR A 558 -91.01 35.94 91.04
CA THR A 558 -91.97 35.90 92.15
C THR A 558 -91.50 34.94 93.26
N GLN A 559 -91.02 33.76 92.89
CA GLN A 559 -90.47 32.79 93.84
C GLN A 559 -89.25 33.33 94.58
N ARG A 560 -88.28 33.96 93.89
CA ARG A 560 -87.16 34.63 94.56
C ARG A 560 -87.59 35.78 95.48
N ILE A 561 -88.68 36.48 95.17
CA ILE A 561 -89.25 37.51 96.08
C ILE A 561 -89.86 36.84 97.33
N THR A 562 -90.57 35.73 97.19
CA THR A 562 -91.09 34.94 98.32
C THR A 562 -89.96 34.36 99.18
N GLU A 563 -88.91 33.83 98.56
CA GLU A 563 -87.72 33.31 99.23
C GLU A 563 -86.95 34.41 99.96
N TYR A 564 -86.82 35.60 99.38
CA TYR A 564 -86.21 36.77 100.01
C TYR A 564 -87.05 37.31 101.18
N ALA A 565 -88.38 37.34 101.05
CA ALA A 565 -89.29 37.68 102.14
C ALA A 565 -89.20 36.69 103.31
N ASN A 566 -89.04 35.40 103.03
CA ASN A 566 -88.78 34.37 104.05
C ASN A 566 -87.39 34.51 104.68
N ALA A 567 -86.36 34.87 103.90
CA ALA A 567 -85.00 35.10 104.39
C ALA A 567 -84.90 36.31 105.34
N LEU A 568 -85.66 37.38 105.07
CA LEU A 568 -85.78 38.54 105.95
C LEU A 568 -86.36 38.21 107.35
N GLY A 569 -86.92 37.01 107.53
CA GLY A 569 -87.40 36.53 108.83
C GLY A 569 -86.32 36.09 109.84
N ARG A 570 -85.01 36.11 109.49
CA ARG A 570 -83.93 35.62 110.38
C ARG A 570 -82.65 36.48 110.43
N THR A 571 -82.76 37.58 111.19
CA THR A 571 -81.68 38.14 112.05
C THR A 571 -80.44 38.77 111.31
N PRO A 572 -79.51 39.52 111.97
CA PRO A 572 -79.44 40.96 111.66
C PRO A 572 -78.04 41.60 111.40
N LEU A 573 -78.07 42.75 110.70
CA LEU A 573 -77.24 43.98 110.82
C LEU A 573 -75.69 43.96 110.68
N THR A 574 -75.17 45.02 109.99
CA THR A 574 -73.75 45.45 109.79
C THR A 574 -72.89 44.52 108.90
N GLY A 575 -71.87 44.95 108.11
CA GLY A 575 -71.31 46.27 107.71
C GLY A 575 -69.94 46.06 106.98
N SER A 576 -69.28 47.01 106.28
CA SER A 576 -69.67 48.35 105.79
C SER A 576 -68.65 48.96 104.77
N ILE A 577 -69.13 49.42 103.60
CA ILE A 577 -68.71 50.56 102.72
C ILE A 577 -67.21 50.77 102.30
N ASN A 578 -66.93 50.81 100.97
CA ASN A 578 -66.13 51.83 100.19
C ASN A 578 -65.65 51.28 98.82
N SER A 579 -65.39 52.04 97.73
CA SER A 579 -65.86 53.38 97.27
C SER A 579 -65.41 53.64 95.79
N PHE A 580 -65.91 54.74 95.19
CA PHE A 580 -65.47 55.47 93.97
C PHE A 580 -65.88 55.05 92.53
N SER A 581 -66.80 55.88 92.00
CA SER A 581 -66.71 56.61 90.71
C SER A 581 -67.17 55.98 89.38
N PHE A 582 -67.33 56.88 88.38
CA PHE A 582 -68.19 56.80 87.19
C PHE A 582 -67.41 57.13 85.90
N ASP A 583 -68.14 57.33 84.78
CA ASP A 583 -67.72 57.88 83.46
C ASP A 583 -66.99 56.94 82.45
N ASN A 584 -67.20 57.02 81.12
CA ASN A 584 -68.29 57.60 80.30
C ASN A 584 -68.21 57.06 78.82
N GLN A 585 -69.18 57.41 77.97
CA GLN A 585 -69.09 57.57 76.51
C GLN A 585 -68.88 56.34 75.56
N SER A 586 -70.03 55.76 75.18
CA SER A 586 -70.62 55.88 73.81
C SER A 586 -70.01 55.24 72.54
N GLN A 587 -70.95 54.68 71.76
CA GLN A 587 -70.98 54.45 70.30
C GLN A 587 -70.45 53.13 69.71
N CYS A 588 -70.92 52.86 68.49
CA CYS A 588 -71.21 51.53 67.99
C CYS A 588 -70.15 50.97 67.04
N SER A 589 -69.98 49.64 67.05
CA SER A 589 -70.12 48.82 65.83
C SER A 589 -70.36 47.34 66.19
N SER A 590 -70.78 46.56 65.19
CA SER A 590 -71.26 45.19 65.29
C SER A 590 -70.18 44.12 65.60
N ILE A 591 -70.64 42.88 65.78
CA ILE A 591 -69.93 41.57 65.69
C ILE A 591 -69.61 40.88 67.03
N SER A 592 -70.45 39.88 67.36
CA SER A 592 -70.10 38.68 68.17
C SER A 592 -69.80 38.93 69.68
N SER A 593 -69.57 37.93 70.54
CA SER A 593 -69.42 36.47 70.37
C SER A 593 -69.75 35.72 71.68
N LEU A 594 -69.22 34.49 71.80
CA LEU A 594 -68.92 33.73 73.02
C LEU A 594 -70.09 32.95 73.67
N ASN A 595 -69.89 31.72 74.18
CA ASN A 595 -68.76 30.80 73.99
C ASN A 595 -69.14 29.35 74.33
N SER A 596 -68.45 28.39 73.70
CA SER A 596 -68.04 27.14 74.37
C SER A 596 -66.73 26.66 73.73
N VAL A 597 -65.67 26.59 74.52
CA VAL A 597 -64.29 26.37 74.04
C VAL A 597 -63.86 24.93 74.34
N ALA A 598 -63.78 24.10 73.30
CA ALA A 598 -62.86 22.95 73.17
C ALA A 598 -63.02 22.25 71.80
N GLY A 599 -61.92 21.97 71.09
CA GLY A 599 -61.86 20.87 70.12
C GLY A 599 -62.08 21.16 68.62
N VAL A 600 -62.30 22.40 68.17
CA VAL A 600 -62.48 22.71 66.73
C VAL A 600 -61.15 23.02 66.01
N GLU A 601 -60.17 23.56 66.75
CA GLU A 601 -58.88 24.02 66.25
C GLU A 601 -58.06 22.97 65.45
N PRO A 602 -57.98 21.69 65.87
CA PRO A 602 -57.27 20.67 65.09
C PRO A 602 -57.85 20.51 63.68
N LYS A 603 -59.18 20.53 63.54
CA LYS A 603 -59.86 20.15 62.30
C LYS A 603 -59.73 21.21 61.19
N ILE A 604 -59.49 22.46 61.54
CA ILE A 604 -59.22 23.53 60.56
C ILE A 604 -57.76 23.45 60.11
N GLU A 605 -56.83 23.25 61.04
CA GLU A 605 -55.41 23.11 60.71
C GLU A 605 -55.13 21.79 59.93
N ASP A 606 -55.82 20.69 60.25
CA ASP A 606 -55.79 19.44 59.47
C ASP A 606 -56.23 19.65 58.01
N MET A 607 -57.31 20.41 57.78
CA MET A 607 -57.77 20.73 56.41
C MET A 607 -56.79 21.66 55.68
N LYS A 608 -56.16 22.60 56.39
CA LYS A 608 -55.12 23.48 55.85
C LYS A 608 -53.86 22.69 55.47
N ASN A 609 -53.39 21.79 56.34
CA ASN A 609 -52.27 20.89 56.08
C ASN A 609 -52.57 19.93 54.92
N GLN A 610 -53.80 19.42 54.80
CA GLN A 610 -54.21 18.60 53.64
C GLN A 610 -54.26 19.42 52.34
N LEU A 611 -54.68 20.68 52.38
CA LEU A 611 -54.66 21.58 51.21
C LEU A 611 -53.22 21.94 50.81
N GLU A 612 -52.35 22.19 51.77
CA GLU A 612 -50.93 22.48 51.55
C GLU A 612 -50.20 21.27 50.96
N LEU A 613 -50.39 20.07 51.51
CA LEU A 613 -49.87 18.82 50.96
C LEU A 613 -50.46 18.49 49.57
N ALA A 614 -51.72 18.86 49.31
CA ALA A 614 -52.31 18.72 47.98
C ALA A 614 -51.67 19.69 46.96
N ASN A 615 -51.42 20.93 47.36
CA ASN A 615 -50.73 21.93 46.54
C ASN A 615 -49.27 21.53 46.27
N GLU A 616 -48.52 21.09 47.28
CA GLU A 616 -47.14 20.59 47.12
C GLU A 616 -47.10 19.38 46.17
N LYS A 617 -48.06 18.45 46.31
CA LYS A 617 -48.21 17.31 45.39
C LYS A 617 -48.55 17.75 43.96
N ILE A 618 -49.36 18.79 43.77
CA ILE A 618 -49.64 19.38 42.45
C ILE A 618 -48.38 20.02 41.86
N THR A 619 -47.61 20.78 42.65
CA THR A 619 -46.32 21.36 42.24
C THR A 619 -45.34 20.27 41.80
N MET A 620 -45.10 19.25 42.64
CA MET A 620 -44.19 18.15 42.33
C MET A 620 -44.62 17.34 41.09
N LEU A 621 -45.93 17.13 40.89
CA LEU A 621 -46.45 16.49 39.67
C LEU A 621 -46.29 17.40 38.43
N THR A 622 -46.38 18.72 38.59
CA THR A 622 -46.20 19.71 37.51
C THR A 622 -44.73 19.81 37.10
N GLU A 623 -43.82 19.94 38.06
CA GLU A 623 -42.36 19.89 37.83
C GLU A 623 -41.95 18.57 37.16
N LYS A 624 -42.47 17.43 37.64
CA LYS A 624 -42.18 16.12 37.06
C LYS A 624 -42.72 16.00 35.63
N LEU A 625 -43.89 16.58 35.33
CA LEU A 625 -44.43 16.65 33.98
C LEU A 625 -43.58 17.56 33.07
N GLU A 626 -43.08 18.68 33.58
CA GLU A 626 -42.19 19.58 32.85
C GLU A 626 -40.84 18.91 32.55
N TYR A 627 -40.20 18.26 33.53
CA TYR A 627 -38.98 17.46 33.33
C TYR A 627 -39.15 16.39 32.24
N LEU A 628 -40.25 15.62 32.30
CA LEU A 628 -40.53 14.57 31.32
C LEU A 628 -40.85 15.17 29.93
N THR A 629 -41.45 16.36 29.87
CA THR A 629 -41.67 17.11 28.63
C THR A 629 -40.36 17.66 28.05
N VAL A 630 -39.42 18.11 28.88
CA VAL A 630 -38.07 18.55 28.47
C VAL A 630 -37.25 17.36 27.97
N GLU A 631 -37.28 16.23 28.68
CA GLU A 631 -36.62 14.98 28.26
C GLU A 631 -37.13 14.52 26.89
N LYS A 632 -38.45 14.41 26.70
CA LYS A 632 -39.04 13.99 25.41
C LYS A 632 -38.80 15.00 24.28
N ARG A 633 -38.60 16.28 24.60
CA ARG A 633 -38.15 17.31 23.64
C ARG A 633 -36.66 17.17 23.29
N ALA A 634 -35.82 16.68 24.21
CA ALA A 634 -34.42 16.34 23.94
C ALA A 634 -34.30 15.07 23.09
N ASP A 635 -35.06 14.01 23.42
CA ASP A 635 -35.17 12.78 22.61
C ASP A 635 -35.53 13.10 21.16
N ALA A 636 -36.54 13.95 20.94
CA ALA A 636 -36.98 14.35 19.61
C ALA A 636 -35.89 15.09 18.82
N LYS A 637 -35.14 16.00 19.46
CA LYS A 637 -33.99 16.68 18.84
C LYS A 637 -32.85 15.73 18.51
N PHE A 638 -32.52 14.81 19.40
CA PHE A 638 -31.47 13.81 19.17
C PHE A 638 -31.85 12.86 18.01
N PHE A 639 -33.13 12.51 17.88
CA PHE A 639 -33.63 11.75 16.75
C PHE A 639 -33.58 12.55 15.43
N GLU A 640 -33.94 13.83 15.45
CA GLU A 640 -33.83 14.74 14.31
C GLU A 640 -32.37 14.91 13.85
N GLU A 641 -31.44 15.10 14.77
CA GLU A 641 -29.99 15.17 14.50
C GLU A 641 -29.45 13.84 13.94
N THR A 642 -29.87 12.71 14.50
CA THR A 642 -29.50 11.36 14.01
C THR A 642 -30.01 11.13 12.58
N MET A 643 -31.25 11.54 12.29
CA MET A 643 -31.83 11.48 10.94
C MET A 643 -31.11 12.40 9.96
N LEU A 644 -30.74 13.61 10.38
CA LEU A 644 -30.01 14.58 9.55
C LEU A 644 -28.58 14.08 9.24
N ASN A 645 -27.88 13.53 10.23
CA ASN A 645 -26.56 12.92 10.05
C ASN A 645 -26.63 11.70 9.10
N SER A 646 -27.61 10.81 9.32
CA SER A 646 -27.86 9.66 8.42
C SER A 646 -28.14 10.10 6.98
N LYS A 647 -28.94 11.15 6.79
CA LYS A 647 -29.21 11.76 5.47
C LYS A 647 -27.92 12.31 4.83
N ASN A 648 -27.06 12.98 5.59
CA ASN A 648 -25.80 13.51 5.09
C ASN A 648 -24.85 12.39 4.64
N ILE A 649 -24.67 11.35 5.47
CA ILE A 649 -23.86 10.16 5.13
C ILE A 649 -24.37 9.50 3.84
N ILE A 650 -25.69 9.38 3.65
CA ILE A 650 -26.30 8.85 2.43
C ILE A 650 -26.02 9.76 1.22
N LEU A 651 -26.14 11.08 1.38
CA LEU A 651 -25.82 12.05 0.31
C LEU A 651 -24.35 12.01 -0.07
N ASP A 652 -23.43 12.00 0.89
CA ASP A 652 -21.98 11.92 0.66
C ASP A 652 -21.60 10.60 -0.02
N THR A 653 -22.23 9.48 0.36
CA THR A 653 -22.05 8.18 -0.29
C THR A 653 -22.51 8.21 -1.77
N ILE A 654 -23.67 8.83 -2.04
CA ILE A 654 -24.21 8.98 -3.41
C ILE A 654 -23.36 9.94 -4.25
N LEU A 655 -22.80 11.00 -3.66
CA LEU A 655 -21.95 11.97 -4.34
C LEU A 655 -20.55 11.41 -4.60
N GLY A 656 -19.94 10.70 -3.64
CA GLY A 656 -18.69 9.97 -3.83
C GLY A 656 -18.80 8.94 -4.96
N SER A 657 -19.87 8.14 -4.94
CA SER A 657 -20.19 7.17 -6.01
C SER A 657 -20.38 7.79 -7.41
N ARG A 658 -20.61 9.11 -7.50
CA ARG A 658 -20.71 9.85 -8.77
C ARG A 658 -19.40 10.57 -9.17
N GLY A 659 -18.48 10.75 -8.22
CA GLY A 659 -17.14 11.28 -8.46
C GLY A 659 -16.31 10.34 -9.34
N ASP A 660 -16.20 9.07 -8.93
CA ASP A 660 -15.39 8.07 -9.64
C ASP A 660 -15.91 7.75 -11.06
N VAL A 661 -17.23 7.80 -11.25
CA VAL A 661 -17.88 7.65 -12.57
C VAL A 661 -17.55 8.83 -13.49
N SER A 662 -17.18 10.00 -12.96
CA SER A 662 -16.84 11.18 -13.77
C SER A 662 -15.39 11.20 -14.26
N GLN A 663 -14.48 10.44 -13.64
CA GLN A 663 -13.08 10.33 -14.10
C GLN A 663 -12.88 9.27 -15.19
N THR A 664 -13.74 8.26 -15.26
CA THR A 664 -13.60 7.15 -16.22
C THR A 664 -14.13 7.45 -17.62
N VAL A 665 -14.97 8.47 -17.80
CA VAL A 665 -15.61 8.80 -19.10
C VAL A 665 -14.79 9.79 -19.95
N ASN A 666 -13.96 10.64 -19.34
CA ASN A 666 -13.26 11.74 -20.02
C ASN A 666 -11.93 11.35 -20.71
N LYS A 667 -11.80 10.11 -21.22
CA LYS A 667 -10.55 9.63 -21.86
C LYS A 667 -10.75 8.73 -23.09
N ALA A 668 -11.90 8.85 -23.77
CA ALA A 668 -12.30 7.97 -24.87
C ALA A 668 -12.82 8.69 -26.14
N GLU A 669 -12.38 9.92 -26.40
CA GLU A 669 -12.60 10.58 -27.70
C GLU A 669 -11.37 11.43 -28.06
N GLY A 670 -10.64 11.03 -29.11
CA GLY A 670 -9.30 11.57 -29.39
C GLY A 670 -8.68 11.07 -30.70
N GLN A 671 -9.21 11.59 -31.82
CA GLN A 671 -8.60 11.60 -33.17
C GLN A 671 -8.25 10.24 -33.83
N LEU A 672 -9.01 9.93 -34.89
CA LEU A 672 -8.58 9.05 -35.98
C LEU A 672 -7.66 9.84 -36.92
N GLU A 673 -6.39 9.47 -37.03
CA GLU A 673 -5.58 9.75 -38.22
C GLU A 673 -5.40 8.48 -39.05
N LEU A 674 -5.52 8.62 -40.37
CA LEU A 674 -5.30 7.54 -41.33
C LEU A 674 -3.83 7.52 -41.77
N PRO A 675 -3.18 6.36 -41.90
CA PRO A 675 -1.80 6.29 -42.38
C PRO A 675 -1.72 6.67 -43.85
N ILE A 676 -0.96 7.72 -44.16
CA ILE A 676 -0.64 8.10 -45.54
C ILE A 676 0.33 7.05 -46.12
N ILE A 677 -0.12 6.32 -47.12
CA ILE A 677 0.76 5.52 -47.99
C ILE A 677 1.50 6.50 -48.91
N ASN A 678 2.82 6.54 -48.82
CA ASN A 678 3.68 7.11 -49.85
C ASN A 678 4.89 6.20 -50.04
N SER A 679 5.16 5.81 -51.28
CA SER A 679 6.17 4.82 -51.64
C SER A 679 7.41 5.46 -52.25
N ALA A 680 8.58 5.11 -51.72
CA ALA A 680 9.90 5.27 -52.33
C ALA A 680 10.81 4.14 -51.82
#